data_AF-A0A438I8K8-F1
#
_entry.id   AF-A0A438I8K8-F1
#
_cell.length_a   1.000
_cell.length_b   1.000
_cell.length_c   1.000
_cell.angle_alpha   90.00
_cell.angle_beta   90.00
_cell.angle_gamma   90.00
#
_symmetry.space_group_name_H-M   'P 1'
#
loop_
_entity.id
_entity.type
_entity.pdbx_description
1 polymer ?
#
loop_
_entity_poly.entity_id
_entity_poly.type
_entity_poly.pdbx_seq_one_letter_code
_entity_poly.pdbx_strand_id
1 'polypeptide(L)'
;MRPLHLCVATWNVAVVRRWVEVASPEEIAEAIDIPSAVGTALCMAAALKKDHEIEGRELVRILLTAGADPTAQDVQHRRTALHTAAMANDVELVKDDEGDNAFHIAADAAKMIRENLEWLIIMLRNPDAAVEVRNHNGKTLRDFLEALPREWISEDLMEALMNRGIHLSTTVFEIGDWVKFKRSISTPSYGWQGAKHKSVGFVQSVPDRDNLIVAFCSGEARVLANEVIKVIPLDRGQHVKLKPDIKEPRFGWRGQSRDSIGTVLCVDDDGILRVGFPGASRGWKADPAEMERVEEFKVGDWVRIRPTLTTAKHGLGSVTPGSIGIVYCVRPDSSLLLELSYLPNPWHCEPEEVEPVVPFRIGDRVCVKRSVAEPRYAWGGETHHSVGRISGIENDGLLIIEIPKRPIPWQADPSDMEKVEDFKVRDWVRVKASVSSPKYGWEDVTRNSIGLIHSLEEDGDVGIAFCFRSKPFRCSVTDVEKVPPFEVGQEIHVMPSISQPRLGWSNETAATVGKIEMATVVDYLLPITMHHAKVKVPGRLSLWKVSPGDAEKLSGFAVGDWVRSKPSLGTRPSYDWNTFGKESLAVVHSIQDTGYLELACCFRKGRWITHYTDVEKVPCFKVGQHVQFRSGLHEPRWGWRGTRSDSRGVITSVHADGEMRVAFFGLPGLWRGDPADFEIMQMFEVGEWVRIRDDAGSWKTIGAGSIGIVQGIGYEGDEWDGTISVGFCGEQERWVGPTSHLESVDRLMVGQKVRVKLSVKQPRFGWSGHSHGSIGTISAIDADGKLRIYTPAGSKAWMLDAAEVELVEEEELGIGDWVRVRASVSTPTHHWGEVSHASIGVVHRMENDELWVAFCFMERLWLCKAWEMEKVRPFKVGDRVRIREGLVTPRWGWGMETHASKGQVVGVDANGKLRIKFQWREGRTWLGDPADIVLDETIPGTTGTL
;
A
#
# COMPACT_ATOMS: atom_id res chain seq x y z
N MET A 1 8.26 10.77 29.12
CA MET A 1 8.19 12.03 29.88
C MET A 1 9.54 12.30 30.51
N ARG A 2 10.11 13.49 30.35
CA ARG A 2 11.40 13.90 30.98
C ARG A 2 11.18 14.35 32.44
N PRO A 3 12.25 14.52 33.24
CA PRO A 3 12.13 14.94 34.64
C PRO A 3 11.28 16.21 34.85
N LEU A 4 11.44 17.23 33.99
CA LEU A 4 10.62 18.44 34.04
C LEU A 4 9.12 18.14 33.84
N HIS A 5 8.78 17.33 32.83
CA HIS A 5 7.39 16.90 32.57
C HIS A 5 6.79 16.10 33.72
N LEU A 6 7.58 15.26 34.39
CA LEU A 6 7.16 14.52 35.59
C LEU A 6 6.90 15.45 36.77
N CYS A 7 7.74 16.47 36.97
CA CYS A 7 7.55 17.47 38.02
C CYS A 7 6.29 18.31 37.78
N VAL A 8 6.03 18.69 36.52
CA VAL A 8 4.80 19.39 36.14
C VAL A 8 3.58 18.49 36.28
N ALA A 9 3.64 17.24 35.81
CA ALA A 9 2.53 16.28 35.92
C ALA A 9 2.14 15.95 37.37
N THR A 10 3.07 16.14 38.30
CA THR A 10 2.86 15.95 39.75
C THR A 10 2.63 17.26 40.50
N TRP A 11 2.49 18.38 39.79
CA TRP A 11 2.21 19.72 40.35
C TRP A 11 3.26 20.20 41.36
N ASN A 12 4.51 19.76 41.23
CA ASN A 12 5.56 20.04 42.20
C ASN A 12 6.28 21.37 41.92
N VAL A 13 5.60 22.47 42.28
CA VAL A 13 6.07 23.85 42.12
C VAL A 13 7.47 24.08 42.70
N ALA A 14 7.74 23.52 43.88
CA ALA A 14 9.00 23.75 44.60
C ALA A 14 10.21 23.20 43.85
N VAL A 15 10.07 22.01 43.23
CA VAL A 15 11.14 21.39 42.45
C VAL A 15 11.38 22.14 41.15
N VAL A 16 10.32 22.55 40.45
CA VAL A 16 10.47 23.32 39.19
C VAL A 16 11.08 24.69 39.45
N ARG A 17 10.64 25.39 40.50
CA ARG A 17 11.25 26.67 40.92
C ARG A 17 12.72 26.51 41.26
N ARG A 18 13.06 25.51 42.07
CA ARG A 18 14.45 25.28 42.47
C ARG A 18 15.32 24.87 41.29
N TRP A 19 14.76 24.17 40.31
CA TRP A 19 15.45 23.86 39.07
C TRP A 19 15.78 25.12 38.29
N VAL A 20 14.82 26.03 38.07
CA VAL A 20 15.06 27.32 37.40
C VAL A 20 16.10 28.19 38.14
N GLU A 21 16.16 28.13 39.47
CA GLU A 21 17.16 28.87 40.26
C GLU A 21 18.60 28.34 40.15
N VAL A 22 18.77 27.05 39.82
CA VAL A 22 20.05 26.35 39.93
C VAL A 22 20.61 25.94 38.57
N ALA A 23 19.76 25.72 37.57
CA ALA A 23 20.15 25.37 36.21
C ALA A 23 20.77 26.57 35.49
N SER A 24 21.71 26.31 34.58
CA SER A 24 22.24 27.35 33.72
C SER A 24 21.21 27.79 32.68
N PRO A 25 21.29 29.02 32.12
CA PRO A 25 20.41 29.45 31.04
C PRO A 25 20.41 28.49 29.84
N GLU A 26 21.56 27.90 29.52
CA GLU A 26 21.69 26.89 28.46
C GLU A 26 20.95 25.59 28.79
N GLU A 27 21.05 25.11 30.03
CA GLU A 27 20.34 23.91 30.50
C GLU A 27 18.81 24.11 30.54
N ILE A 28 18.36 25.33 30.84
CA ILE A 28 16.94 25.70 30.81
C ILE A 28 16.43 25.71 29.36
N ALA A 29 17.13 26.43 28.46
CA ALA A 29 16.76 26.52 27.06
C ALA A 29 16.73 25.14 26.36
N GLU A 30 17.67 24.25 26.71
CA GLU A 30 17.68 22.89 26.17
C GLU A 30 16.50 22.04 26.65
N ALA A 31 15.89 22.33 27.80
CA ALA A 31 14.92 21.45 28.44
C ALA A 31 13.47 21.95 28.43
N ILE A 32 13.25 23.26 28.38
CA ILE A 32 11.97 23.90 28.72
C ILE A 32 10.86 23.66 27.69
N ASP A 33 11.21 23.67 26.40
CA ASP A 33 10.26 23.52 25.29
C ASP A 33 10.28 22.15 24.65
N ILE A 34 10.99 21.19 25.25
CA ILE A 34 11.00 19.83 24.71
C ILE A 34 9.59 19.24 24.76
N PRO A 35 9.03 18.78 23.63
CA PRO A 35 7.69 18.19 23.63
C PRO A 35 7.69 16.79 24.24
N SER A 36 6.61 16.47 24.96
CA SER A 36 6.25 15.10 25.34
C SER A 36 5.03 14.61 24.56
N ALA A 37 4.63 13.34 24.75
CA ALA A 37 3.40 12.79 24.18
C ALA A 37 2.12 13.55 24.59
N VAL A 38 2.19 14.41 25.61
CA VAL A 38 1.07 15.22 26.14
C VAL A 38 1.34 16.73 25.99
N GLY A 39 2.31 17.12 25.14
CA GLY A 39 2.75 18.50 24.95
C GLY A 39 3.97 18.91 25.78
N THR A 40 4.34 20.18 25.70
CA THR A 40 5.46 20.78 26.47
C THR A 40 5.13 20.85 27.96
N ALA A 41 6.16 21.09 28.78
CA ALA A 41 5.98 21.35 30.21
C ALA A 41 4.97 22.48 30.45
N LEU A 42 4.99 23.54 29.63
CA LEU A 42 4.03 24.64 29.70
C LEU A 42 2.60 24.21 29.35
N CYS A 43 2.40 23.44 28.28
CA CYS A 43 1.07 22.91 27.92
C CYS A 43 0.51 22.00 29.02
N MET A 44 1.36 21.16 29.61
CA MET A 44 0.98 20.29 30.71
C MET A 44 0.63 21.06 31.98
N ALA A 45 1.36 22.14 32.29
CA ALA A 45 1.05 23.01 33.43
C ALA A 45 -0.26 23.79 33.22
N ALA A 46 -0.51 24.20 31.97
CA ALA A 46 -1.73 24.90 31.58
C ALA A 46 -2.98 23.99 31.59
N ALA A 47 -2.81 22.66 31.48
CA ALA A 47 -3.87 21.64 31.52
C ALA A 47 -4.54 21.55 32.92
N LEU A 48 -5.37 22.54 33.23
CA LEU A 48 -6.01 22.73 34.52
C LEU A 48 -6.83 21.51 34.97
N LYS A 49 -6.53 21.02 36.18
CA LYS A 49 -7.38 20.12 36.96
C LYS A 49 -7.95 20.89 38.15
N LYS A 50 -9.25 20.72 38.42
CA LYS A 50 -9.99 21.44 39.48
C LYS A 50 -9.31 21.44 40.86
N ASP A 51 -8.51 20.43 41.16
CA ASP A 51 -7.89 20.25 42.49
C ASP A 51 -6.47 20.85 42.60
N HIS A 52 -5.90 21.40 41.51
CA HIS A 52 -4.52 21.90 41.45
C HIS A 52 -4.39 23.23 40.68
N GLU A 53 -5.43 24.07 40.74
CA GLU A 53 -5.49 25.34 40.00
C GLU A 53 -4.39 26.33 40.44
N ILE A 54 -4.05 26.35 41.74
CA ILE A 54 -3.03 27.26 42.30
C ILE A 54 -1.63 26.83 41.86
N GLU A 55 -1.32 25.54 41.98
CA GLU A 55 -0.03 24.96 41.59
C GLU A 55 0.17 25.02 40.08
N GLY A 56 -0.88 24.80 39.29
CA GLY A 56 -0.85 24.94 37.84
C GLY A 56 -0.55 26.36 37.40
N ARG A 57 -1.23 27.37 37.98
CA ARG A 57 -0.93 28.79 37.72
C ARG A 57 0.52 29.15 38.03
N GLU A 58 1.00 28.68 39.19
CA GLU A 58 2.36 28.99 39.62
C GLU A 58 3.41 28.29 38.74
N LEU A 59 3.14 27.07 38.29
CA LEU A 59 3.98 26.38 37.31
C LEU A 59 4.00 27.08 35.96
N VAL A 60 2.85 27.52 35.45
CA VAL A 60 2.78 28.28 34.20
C VAL A 60 3.60 29.57 34.30
N ARG A 61 3.50 30.32 35.41
CA ARG A 61 4.33 31.50 35.63
C ARG A 61 5.82 31.18 35.68
N ILE A 62 6.22 30.18 36.47
CA ILE A 62 7.64 29.80 36.59
C ILE A 62 8.21 29.40 35.23
N LEU A 63 7.45 28.65 34.43
CA LEU A 63 7.87 28.21 33.11
C LEU A 63 7.94 29.38 32.11
N LEU A 64 6.96 30.27 32.10
CA LEU A 64 7.00 31.47 31.25
C LEU A 64 8.17 32.39 31.61
N THR A 65 8.40 32.66 32.90
CA THR A 65 9.55 33.45 33.37
C THR A 65 10.90 32.78 33.09
N ALA A 66 10.91 31.45 32.91
CA ALA A 66 12.08 30.69 32.50
C ALA A 66 12.25 30.64 30.97
N GLY A 67 11.39 31.32 30.20
CA GLY A 67 11.48 31.43 28.74
C GLY A 67 10.72 30.37 27.95
N ALA A 68 9.73 29.69 28.54
CA ALA A 68 8.93 28.69 27.83
C ALA A 68 8.10 29.33 26.71
N ASP A 69 8.08 28.71 25.53
CA ASP A 69 7.33 29.19 24.37
C ASP A 69 5.80 29.05 24.58
N PRO A 70 5.04 30.17 24.68
CA PRO A 70 3.59 30.14 24.85
C PRO A 70 2.83 29.65 23.60
N THR A 71 3.49 29.58 22.45
CA THR A 71 2.93 29.15 21.17
C THR A 71 3.10 27.64 20.92
N ALA A 72 3.87 26.95 21.75
CA ALA A 72 4.08 25.52 21.65
C ALA A 72 2.76 24.73 21.74
N GLN A 73 2.61 23.72 20.89
CA GLN A 73 1.40 22.92 20.76
C GLN A 73 1.55 21.52 21.39
N ASP A 74 0.45 21.00 21.95
CA ASP A 74 0.39 19.61 22.38
C ASP A 74 0.30 18.63 21.19
N VAL A 75 0.88 17.45 21.34
CA VAL A 75 1.00 16.46 20.25
C VAL A 75 -0.33 15.80 19.89
N GLN A 76 -1.30 15.75 20.82
CA GLN A 76 -2.54 14.99 20.68
C GLN A 76 -3.69 15.82 20.09
N HIS A 77 -3.76 17.10 20.42
CA HIS A 77 -4.84 18.01 20.05
C HIS A 77 -4.37 19.31 19.41
N ARG A 78 -3.05 19.52 19.26
CA ARG A 78 -2.43 20.74 18.71
C ARG A 78 -2.86 22.01 19.46
N ARG A 79 -3.17 21.89 20.75
CA ARG A 79 -3.57 22.98 21.64
C ARG A 79 -2.34 23.56 22.29
N THR A 80 -2.28 24.88 22.36
CA THR A 80 -1.25 25.61 23.09
C THR A 80 -1.69 25.86 24.54
N ALA A 81 -0.77 26.37 25.37
CA ALA A 81 -1.11 26.88 26.70
C ALA A 81 -2.26 27.91 26.64
N LEU A 82 -2.29 28.71 25.55
CA LEU A 82 -3.35 29.67 25.26
C LEU A 82 -4.72 29.02 24.98
N HIS A 83 -4.76 27.93 24.22
CA HIS A 83 -5.99 27.16 24.00
C HIS A 83 -6.56 26.66 25.33
N THR A 84 -5.67 26.28 26.25
CA THR A 84 -6.05 25.75 27.56
C THR A 84 -6.48 26.86 28.52
N ALA A 85 -5.81 28.02 28.47
CA ALA A 85 -6.26 29.26 29.12
C ALA A 85 -7.64 29.69 28.64
N ALA A 86 -7.91 29.60 27.33
CA ALA A 86 -9.21 29.89 26.74
C ALA A 86 -10.29 28.88 27.15
N MET A 87 -9.96 27.57 27.19
CA MET A 87 -10.88 26.52 27.65
C MET A 87 -11.19 26.62 29.14
N ALA A 88 -10.21 27.01 29.95
CA ALA A 88 -10.34 27.17 31.39
C ALA A 88 -10.82 28.55 31.82
N ASN A 89 -10.99 29.47 30.86
CA ASN A 89 -11.53 30.81 31.05
C ASN A 89 -10.66 31.70 31.97
N ASP A 90 -9.33 31.56 31.88
CA ASP A 90 -8.36 32.28 32.70
C ASP A 90 -7.43 33.13 31.84
N VAL A 91 -7.77 34.42 31.70
CA VAL A 91 -7.13 35.38 30.78
C VAL A 91 -5.72 35.78 31.24
N GLU A 92 -5.41 35.63 32.53
CA GLU A 92 -4.11 35.94 33.13
C GLU A 92 -3.20 34.70 33.27
N LEU A 93 -3.68 33.53 32.83
CA LEU A 93 -2.92 32.27 32.91
C LEU A 93 -1.64 32.34 32.08
N VAL A 94 -1.69 33.04 30.93
CA VAL A 94 -0.53 33.23 30.05
C VAL A 94 -0.30 34.73 29.90
N LYS A 95 0.80 35.19 30.49
CA LYS A 95 1.34 36.53 30.32
C LYS A 95 2.83 36.42 30.09
N ASP A 96 3.33 37.00 29.02
CA ASP A 96 4.76 36.99 28.72
C ASP A 96 5.50 38.15 29.42
N ASP A 97 6.83 38.18 29.24
CA ASP A 97 7.72 39.20 29.82
C ASP A 97 7.44 40.62 29.26
N GLU A 98 6.77 40.71 28.11
CA GLU A 98 6.36 41.94 27.44
C GLU A 98 4.99 42.44 27.95
N GLY A 99 4.37 41.68 28.85
CA GLY A 99 3.11 41.99 29.48
C GLY A 99 1.90 41.69 28.60
N ASP A 100 2.09 40.94 27.51
CA ASP A 100 1.03 40.49 26.62
C ASP A 100 0.21 39.39 27.31
N ASN A 101 -1.05 39.69 27.57
CA ASN A 101 -2.02 38.67 28.01
C ASN A 101 -2.48 37.79 26.82
N ALA A 102 -3.29 36.79 27.13
CA ALA A 102 -3.86 35.86 26.16
C ALA A 102 -4.47 36.52 24.90
N PHE A 103 -5.10 37.70 25.01
CA PHE A 103 -5.70 38.40 23.87
C PHE A 103 -4.65 38.98 22.92
N HIS A 104 -3.58 39.58 23.46
CA HIS A 104 -2.50 40.15 22.66
C HIS A 104 -1.77 39.04 21.88
N ILE A 105 -1.43 37.95 22.58
CA ILE A 105 -0.76 36.78 21.98
C ILE A 105 -1.64 36.17 20.88
N ALA A 106 -2.94 35.97 21.13
CA ALA A 106 -3.86 35.45 20.13
C ALA A 106 -3.94 36.36 18.89
N ALA A 107 -4.09 37.67 19.09
CA ALA A 107 -4.22 38.63 18.00
C ALA A 107 -2.93 38.81 17.19
N ASP A 108 -1.76 38.76 17.83
CA ASP A 108 -0.49 38.82 17.11
C ASP A 108 -0.23 37.52 16.33
N ALA A 109 -0.44 36.38 16.97
CA ALA A 109 -0.27 35.07 16.34
C ALA A 109 -1.30 34.81 15.24
N ALA A 110 -2.43 35.52 15.20
CA ALA A 110 -3.41 35.47 14.11
C ALA A 110 -2.83 35.86 12.74
N LYS A 111 -1.67 36.55 12.71
CA LYS A 111 -0.92 36.82 11.47
C LYS A 111 -0.47 35.54 10.77
N MET A 112 -0.26 34.50 11.56
CA MET A 112 0.24 33.20 11.15
C MET A 112 -0.91 32.18 11.23
N ILE A 113 -1.50 31.98 12.41
CA ILE A 113 -2.45 30.91 12.72
C ILE A 113 -3.89 31.45 12.68
N ARG A 114 -4.65 31.06 11.65
CA ARG A 114 -6.01 31.57 11.44
C ARG A 114 -6.99 31.23 12.57
N GLU A 115 -6.82 30.09 13.22
CA GLU A 115 -7.69 29.60 14.30
C GLU A 115 -7.69 30.55 15.50
N ASN A 116 -6.63 31.36 15.67
CA ASN A 116 -6.57 32.36 16.73
C ASN A 116 -7.65 33.44 16.60
N LEU A 117 -8.12 33.76 15.38
CA LEU A 117 -9.24 34.68 15.19
C LEU A 117 -10.55 34.09 15.73
N GLU A 118 -10.75 32.77 15.61
CA GLU A 118 -11.90 32.08 16.19
C GLU A 118 -11.79 31.99 17.71
N TRP A 119 -10.58 31.76 18.24
CA TRP A 119 -10.32 31.78 19.67
C TRP A 119 -10.59 33.15 20.28
N LEU A 120 -10.23 34.24 19.60
CA LEU A 120 -10.60 35.59 20.04
C LEU A 120 -12.12 35.74 20.19
N ILE A 121 -12.92 35.23 19.25
CA ILE A 121 -14.40 35.24 19.37
C ILE A 121 -14.83 34.51 20.64
N ILE A 122 -14.26 33.33 20.91
CA ILE A 122 -14.58 32.52 22.09
C ILE A 122 -14.21 33.26 23.37
N MET A 123 -13.01 33.84 23.43
CA MET A 123 -12.51 34.58 24.60
C MET A 123 -13.35 35.84 24.86
N LEU A 124 -13.76 36.56 23.81
CA LEU A 124 -14.63 37.75 23.91
C LEU A 124 -16.04 37.42 24.41
N ARG A 125 -16.47 36.16 24.47
CA ARG A 125 -17.77 35.80 25.08
C ARG A 125 -17.76 35.93 26.61
N ASN A 126 -16.60 35.92 27.27
CA ASN A 126 -16.53 36.01 28.73
C ASN A 126 -16.76 37.46 29.23
N PRO A 127 -17.85 37.75 29.98
CA PRO A 127 -18.17 39.07 30.52
C PRO A 127 -17.01 39.76 31.25
N ASP A 128 -16.17 39.00 31.94
CA ASP A 128 -15.11 39.50 32.82
C ASP A 128 -13.73 39.62 32.14
N ALA A 129 -13.66 39.36 30.83
CA ALA A 129 -12.43 39.45 30.05
C ALA A 129 -11.87 40.89 30.02
N ALA A 130 -10.62 41.05 30.46
CA ALA A 130 -9.92 42.33 30.49
C ALA A 130 -9.34 42.70 29.11
N VAL A 131 -10.21 43.22 28.22
CA VAL A 131 -9.90 43.46 26.80
C VAL A 131 -9.19 44.80 26.51
N GLU A 132 -9.22 45.74 27.45
CA GLU A 132 -8.58 47.07 27.37
C GLU A 132 -7.21 47.12 28.09
N VAL A 133 -6.69 45.96 28.51
CA VAL A 133 -5.37 45.87 29.15
C VAL A 133 -4.31 46.32 28.16
N ARG A 134 -3.33 47.07 28.65
CA ARG A 134 -2.14 47.45 27.88
C ARG A 134 -0.98 46.57 28.29
N ASN A 135 -0.24 46.07 27.31
CA ASN A 135 1.04 45.43 27.53
C ASN A 135 2.12 46.46 27.95
N HIS A 136 3.35 46.01 28.21
CA HIS A 136 4.46 46.91 28.59
C HIS A 136 4.82 47.91 27.47
N ASN A 137 4.51 47.57 26.21
CA ASN A 137 4.65 48.44 25.04
C ASN A 137 3.46 49.40 24.84
N GLY A 138 2.49 49.41 25.76
CA GLY A 138 1.31 50.28 25.72
C GLY A 138 0.25 49.87 24.68
N LYS A 139 0.41 48.74 23.99
CA LYS A 139 -0.54 48.22 23.00
C LYS A 139 -1.67 47.48 23.67
N THR A 140 -2.86 47.59 23.07
CA THR A 140 -4.09 46.90 23.42
C THR A 140 -4.43 45.84 22.38
N LEU A 141 -5.38 44.94 22.67
CA LEU A 141 -5.94 44.00 21.68
C LEU A 141 -6.34 44.70 20.37
N ARG A 142 -6.92 45.90 20.47
CA ARG A 142 -7.30 46.70 19.31
C ARG A 142 -6.09 47.00 18.41
N ASP A 143 -4.98 47.41 18.99
CA ASP A 143 -3.78 47.80 18.21
C ASP A 143 -3.20 46.63 17.41
N PHE A 144 -3.27 45.40 17.95
CA PHE A 144 -2.87 44.20 17.22
C PHE A 144 -3.84 43.86 16.08
N LEU A 145 -5.14 44.00 16.31
CA LEU A 145 -6.17 43.75 15.29
C LEU A 145 -6.17 44.79 14.16
N GLU A 146 -5.85 46.05 14.45
CA GLU A 146 -5.72 47.11 13.43
C GLU A 146 -4.53 46.86 12.48
N ALA A 147 -3.56 46.02 12.88
CA ALA A 147 -2.44 45.63 12.02
C ALA A 147 -2.76 44.44 11.09
N LEU A 148 -3.91 43.79 11.25
CA LEU A 148 -4.33 42.67 10.40
C LEU A 148 -5.04 43.14 9.13
N PRO A 149 -4.90 42.42 8.00
CA PRO A 149 -5.73 42.64 6.82
C PRO A 149 -7.21 42.59 7.16
N ARG A 150 -7.99 43.55 6.63
CA ARG A 150 -9.37 43.75 7.07
C ARG A 150 -10.29 42.60 6.66
N GLU A 151 -9.99 41.98 5.53
CA GLU A 151 -10.62 40.80 4.97
C GLU A 151 -10.43 39.53 5.81
N TRP A 152 -9.47 39.50 6.75
CA TRP A 152 -9.27 38.37 7.66
C TRP A 152 -10.21 38.43 8.87
N ILE A 153 -10.67 39.63 9.22
CA ILE A 153 -11.54 39.83 10.39
C ILE A 153 -12.97 39.48 10.01
N SER A 154 -13.44 38.33 10.50
CA SER A 154 -14.80 37.85 10.23
C SER A 154 -15.87 38.77 10.85
N GLU A 155 -17.09 38.73 10.31
CA GLU A 155 -18.23 39.47 10.88
C GLU A 155 -18.52 39.05 12.32
N ASP A 156 -18.38 37.77 12.62
CA ASP A 156 -18.63 37.24 13.97
C ASP A 156 -17.60 37.78 14.97
N LEU A 157 -16.34 38.00 14.54
CA LEU A 157 -15.33 38.67 15.36
C LEU A 157 -15.60 40.17 15.50
N MET A 158 -16.00 40.87 14.43
CA MET A 158 -16.40 42.27 14.52
C MET A 158 -17.57 42.47 15.50
N GLU A 159 -18.58 41.60 15.44
CA GLU A 159 -19.72 41.63 16.36
C GLU A 159 -19.29 41.37 17.81
N ALA A 160 -18.43 40.37 18.04
CA ALA A 160 -17.87 40.09 19.36
C ALA A 160 -17.08 41.27 19.95
N LEU A 161 -16.30 41.98 19.11
CA LEU A 161 -15.56 43.17 19.50
C LEU A 161 -16.49 44.35 19.82
N MET A 162 -17.52 44.59 19.00
CA MET A 162 -18.50 45.65 19.23
C MET A 162 -19.28 45.44 20.52
N ASN A 163 -19.67 44.20 20.82
CA ASN A 163 -20.32 43.84 22.10
C ASN A 163 -19.43 44.12 23.33
N ARG A 164 -18.12 44.27 23.11
CA ARG A 164 -17.12 44.63 24.11
C ARG A 164 -16.70 46.08 24.09
N GLY A 165 -17.34 46.91 23.26
CA GLY A 165 -16.99 48.32 23.11
C GLY A 165 -15.72 48.58 22.30
N ILE A 166 -15.10 47.54 21.73
CA ILE A 166 -13.91 47.68 20.87
C ILE A 166 -14.36 48.00 19.45
N HIS A 167 -14.03 49.21 19.02
CA HIS A 167 -14.36 49.71 17.69
C HIS A 167 -13.09 49.80 16.85
N LEU A 168 -12.99 48.97 15.81
CA LEU A 168 -11.90 49.06 14.84
C LEU A 168 -12.11 50.26 13.91
N SER A 169 -11.03 50.74 13.30
CA SER A 169 -11.05 51.85 12.34
C SER A 169 -11.94 51.55 11.12
N THR A 170 -12.43 52.62 10.48
CA THR A 170 -13.26 52.50 9.28
C THR A 170 -12.46 51.83 8.17
N THR A 171 -13.05 50.81 7.56
CA THR A 171 -12.43 50.06 6.47
C THR A 171 -12.20 50.96 5.25
N VAL A 172 -10.96 51.00 4.77
CA VAL A 172 -10.58 51.67 3.52
C VAL A 172 -10.75 50.67 2.37
N PHE A 173 -11.45 51.08 1.32
CA PHE A 173 -11.68 50.27 0.12
C PHE A 173 -10.90 50.83 -1.07
N GLU A 174 -10.38 49.93 -1.89
CA GLU A 174 -9.59 50.19 -3.08
C GLU A 174 -10.20 49.43 -4.28
N ILE A 175 -9.86 49.87 -5.50
CA ILE A 175 -10.28 49.19 -6.72
C ILE A 175 -9.68 47.78 -6.74
N GLY A 176 -10.51 46.76 -6.99
CA GLY A 176 -10.14 45.35 -6.95
C GLY A 176 -10.45 44.63 -5.64
N ASP A 177 -10.81 45.36 -4.58
CA ASP A 177 -11.24 44.74 -3.32
C ASP A 177 -12.50 43.90 -3.52
N TRP A 178 -12.50 42.72 -2.91
CA TRP A 178 -13.69 41.86 -2.88
C TRP A 178 -14.54 42.18 -1.67
N VAL A 179 -15.84 42.31 -1.88
CA VAL A 179 -16.78 42.72 -0.84
C VAL A 179 -18.08 41.91 -0.85
N LYS A 180 -18.71 41.84 0.31
CA LYS A 180 -20.09 41.36 0.46
C LYS A 180 -20.88 42.28 1.41
N PHE A 181 -22.20 42.21 1.33
CA PHE A 181 -23.06 42.91 2.29
C PHE A 181 -22.91 42.33 3.70
N LYS A 182 -22.92 43.21 4.71
CA LYS A 182 -22.93 42.81 6.12
C LYS A 182 -24.21 42.03 6.45
N ARG A 183 -24.10 41.08 7.38
CA ARG A 183 -25.20 40.23 7.85
C ARG A 183 -26.37 41.03 8.40
N SER A 184 -26.09 42.14 9.06
CA SER A 184 -27.08 43.04 9.66
C SER A 184 -27.89 43.86 8.66
N ILE A 185 -27.49 43.94 7.39
CA ILE A 185 -28.19 44.73 6.38
C ILE A 185 -29.38 43.94 5.82
N SER A 186 -30.59 44.37 6.19
CA SER A 186 -31.84 43.85 5.65
C SER A 186 -32.30 44.63 4.41
N THR A 187 -32.06 45.94 4.39
CA THR A 187 -32.41 46.85 3.28
C THR A 187 -31.26 47.83 3.04
N PRO A 188 -30.45 47.63 1.97
CA PRO A 188 -29.40 48.59 1.59
C PRO A 188 -30.00 49.95 1.22
N SER A 189 -29.25 51.02 1.45
CA SER A 189 -29.70 52.40 1.25
C SER A 189 -30.06 52.71 -0.21
N TYR A 190 -29.31 52.15 -1.16
CA TYR A 190 -29.59 52.23 -2.59
C TYR A 190 -30.46 51.06 -3.10
N GLY A 191 -30.97 50.23 -2.21
CA GLY A 191 -31.64 48.98 -2.54
C GLY A 191 -30.70 47.91 -3.07
N TRP A 192 -31.23 46.69 -3.22
CA TRP A 192 -30.43 45.51 -3.58
C TRP A 192 -29.88 45.53 -5.01
N GLN A 193 -30.46 46.32 -5.93
CA GLN A 193 -29.95 46.49 -7.31
C GLN A 193 -29.61 45.17 -8.03
N GLY A 194 -30.40 44.12 -7.79
CA GLY A 194 -30.20 42.77 -8.36
C GLY A 194 -29.25 41.86 -7.57
N ALA A 195 -28.44 42.41 -6.67
CA ALA A 195 -27.64 41.64 -5.73
C ALA A 195 -28.50 41.01 -4.63
N LYS A 196 -27.94 40.04 -3.90
CA LYS A 196 -28.54 39.38 -2.74
C LYS A 196 -27.64 39.59 -1.53
N HIS A 197 -28.17 39.28 -0.36
CA HIS A 197 -27.44 39.31 0.90
C HIS A 197 -26.09 38.55 0.84
N LYS A 198 -26.09 37.31 0.32
CA LYS A 198 -24.88 36.49 0.16
C LYS A 198 -24.03 36.86 -1.06
N SER A 199 -24.41 37.85 -1.87
CA SER A 199 -23.67 38.20 -3.08
C SER A 199 -22.29 38.73 -2.74
N VAL A 200 -21.31 38.21 -3.46
CA VAL A 200 -19.92 38.66 -3.42
C VAL A 200 -19.65 39.38 -4.73
N GLY A 201 -19.06 40.56 -4.64
CA GLY A 201 -18.69 41.38 -5.79
C GLY A 201 -17.31 42.01 -5.59
N PHE A 202 -16.79 42.66 -6.62
CA PHE A 202 -15.51 43.33 -6.55
C PHE A 202 -15.66 44.83 -6.84
N VAL A 203 -14.89 45.67 -6.15
CA VAL A 203 -14.96 47.13 -6.24
C VAL A 203 -14.35 47.58 -7.56
N GLN A 204 -15.13 48.24 -8.40
CA GLN A 204 -14.67 48.81 -9.67
C GLN A 204 -14.26 50.28 -9.53
N SER A 205 -14.93 51.05 -8.67
CA SER A 205 -14.56 52.42 -8.39
C SER A 205 -14.97 52.87 -6.99
N VAL A 206 -14.25 53.86 -6.48
CA VAL A 206 -14.46 54.49 -5.17
C VAL A 206 -14.70 55.99 -5.40
N PRO A 207 -15.94 56.41 -5.74
CA PRO A 207 -16.25 57.82 -6.01
C PRO A 207 -15.93 58.77 -4.85
N ASP A 208 -16.18 58.32 -3.61
CA ASP A 208 -15.89 59.05 -2.38
C ASP A 208 -15.70 58.07 -1.21
N ARG A 209 -15.50 58.58 0.02
CA ARG A 209 -15.22 57.74 1.20
C ARG A 209 -16.38 56.85 1.63
N ASP A 210 -17.61 57.22 1.28
CA ASP A 210 -18.82 56.55 1.74
C ASP A 210 -19.47 55.71 0.65
N ASN A 211 -19.20 55.98 -0.62
CA ASN A 211 -19.83 55.33 -1.77
C ASN A 211 -18.85 54.46 -2.55
N LEU A 212 -19.30 53.26 -2.92
CA LEU A 212 -18.56 52.31 -3.74
C LEU A 212 -19.42 51.89 -4.95
N ILE A 213 -18.77 51.65 -6.08
CA ILE A 213 -19.39 50.96 -7.23
C ILE A 213 -18.81 49.55 -7.28
N VAL A 214 -19.67 48.55 -7.09
CA VAL A 214 -19.30 47.14 -6.96
C VAL A 214 -19.97 46.34 -8.06
N ALA A 215 -19.18 45.56 -8.79
CA ALA A 215 -19.69 44.62 -9.78
C ALA A 215 -20.01 43.27 -9.13
N PHE A 216 -21.29 42.92 -9.14
CA PHE A 216 -21.78 41.61 -8.76
C PHE A 216 -22.10 40.80 -10.00
N CYS A 217 -22.20 39.47 -9.88
CA CYS A 217 -22.68 38.60 -10.96
C CYS A 217 -24.12 38.94 -11.46
N SER A 218 -24.85 39.80 -10.74
CA SER A 218 -26.17 40.34 -11.12
C SER A 218 -26.13 41.68 -11.85
N GLY A 219 -24.95 42.32 -11.95
CA GLY A 219 -24.75 43.66 -12.47
C GLY A 219 -24.00 44.57 -11.49
N GLU A 220 -23.67 45.78 -11.95
CA GLU A 220 -23.09 46.82 -11.12
C GLU A 220 -24.11 47.41 -10.14
N ALA A 221 -23.70 47.65 -8.90
CA ALA A 221 -24.51 48.25 -7.87
C ALA A 221 -23.73 49.32 -7.10
N ARG A 222 -24.43 50.41 -6.75
CA ARG A 222 -23.91 51.42 -5.83
C ARG A 222 -24.18 50.99 -4.40
N VAL A 223 -23.14 50.90 -3.57
CA VAL A 223 -23.26 50.48 -2.16
C VAL A 223 -22.56 51.47 -1.25
N LEU A 224 -23.00 51.56 0.00
CA LEU A 224 -22.28 52.36 1.00
C LEU A 224 -21.14 51.53 1.62
N ALA A 225 -20.01 52.18 1.88
CA ALA A 225 -18.83 51.56 2.51
C ALA A 225 -19.14 50.97 3.89
N ASN A 226 -20.13 51.53 4.62
CA ASN A 226 -20.57 51.01 5.92
C ASN A 226 -21.55 49.83 5.82
N GLU A 227 -22.11 49.53 4.65
CA GLU A 227 -23.04 48.41 4.40
C GLU A 227 -22.32 47.12 3.99
N VAL A 228 -21.07 47.23 3.55
CA VAL A 228 -20.27 46.11 3.06
C VAL A 228 -19.05 45.85 3.93
N ILE A 229 -18.46 44.67 3.78
CA ILE A 229 -17.18 44.29 4.36
C ILE A 229 -16.29 43.66 3.31
N LYS A 230 -14.97 43.74 3.50
CA LYS A 230 -14.01 43.02 2.64
C LYS A 230 -14.10 41.51 2.87
N VAL A 231 -13.83 40.75 1.82
CA VAL A 231 -13.67 39.30 1.86
C VAL A 231 -12.38 38.90 1.15
N ILE A 232 -11.86 37.74 1.51
CA ILE A 232 -10.62 37.22 0.94
C ILE A 232 -10.82 36.98 -0.57
N PRO A 233 -9.94 37.52 -1.44
CA PRO A 233 -10.07 37.39 -2.88
C PRO A 233 -9.84 35.95 -3.35
N LEU A 234 -10.45 35.60 -4.48
CA LEU A 234 -10.16 34.37 -5.23
C LEU A 234 -9.29 34.73 -6.45
N ASP A 235 -7.98 34.60 -6.27
CA ASP A 235 -6.97 35.00 -7.25
C ASP A 235 -6.79 33.96 -8.35
N ARG A 236 -6.29 34.44 -9.50
CA ARG A 236 -5.88 33.58 -10.61
C ARG A 236 -4.83 32.55 -10.15
N GLY A 237 -5.04 31.29 -10.57
CA GLY A 237 -4.21 30.15 -10.25
C GLY A 237 -4.67 29.37 -9.03
N GLN A 238 -5.53 29.94 -8.18
CA GLN A 238 -5.98 29.28 -6.96
C GLN A 238 -6.96 28.15 -7.24
N HIS A 239 -6.90 27.12 -6.40
CA HIS A 239 -7.87 26.03 -6.43
C HIS A 239 -9.13 26.35 -5.63
N VAL A 240 -10.27 26.14 -6.27
CA VAL A 240 -11.60 26.40 -5.72
C VAL A 240 -12.51 25.20 -5.93
N LYS A 241 -13.50 25.08 -5.05
CA LYS A 241 -14.59 24.11 -5.15
C LYS A 241 -15.91 24.77 -4.77
N LEU A 242 -17.01 24.09 -5.06
CA LEU A 242 -18.34 24.57 -4.68
C LEU A 242 -18.52 24.45 -3.16
N LYS A 243 -19.10 25.49 -2.53
CA LYS A 243 -19.42 25.45 -1.11
C LYS A 243 -20.41 24.33 -0.78
N PRO A 244 -20.30 23.70 0.41
CA PRO A 244 -21.16 22.57 0.80
C PRO A 244 -22.65 22.91 0.89
N ASP A 245 -23.01 24.18 1.15
CA ASP A 245 -24.41 24.63 1.27
C ASP A 245 -25.09 24.90 -0.09
N ILE A 246 -24.34 24.85 -1.19
CA ILE A 246 -24.86 25.13 -2.54
C ILE A 246 -25.34 23.82 -3.18
N LYS A 247 -26.64 23.76 -3.47
CA LYS A 247 -27.26 22.59 -4.12
C LYS A 247 -26.99 22.54 -5.62
N GLU A 248 -27.07 23.69 -6.29
CA GLU A 248 -26.83 23.82 -7.73
C GLU A 248 -26.13 25.16 -8.00
N PRO A 249 -25.04 25.18 -8.80
CA PRO A 249 -24.33 26.41 -9.10
C PRO A 249 -25.14 27.30 -10.06
N ARG A 250 -25.13 28.62 -9.84
CA ARG A 250 -25.88 29.62 -10.62
C ARG A 250 -25.73 29.49 -12.14
N PHE A 251 -24.53 29.17 -12.61
CA PHE A 251 -24.22 29.10 -14.04
C PHE A 251 -24.26 27.68 -14.62
N GLY A 252 -24.47 26.65 -13.78
CA GLY A 252 -24.53 25.24 -14.19
C GLY A 252 -23.21 24.67 -14.69
N TRP A 253 -22.73 23.58 -14.09
CA TRP A 253 -21.49 22.89 -14.51
C TRP A 253 -21.83 21.50 -15.04
N ARG A 254 -21.96 21.36 -16.37
CA ARG A 254 -22.47 20.14 -17.01
C ARG A 254 -21.57 18.94 -16.70
N GLY A 255 -22.06 18.01 -15.86
CA GLY A 255 -21.39 16.74 -15.55
C GLY A 255 -20.24 16.83 -14.55
N GLN A 256 -19.99 17.99 -13.93
CA GLN A 256 -19.03 18.11 -12.83
C GLN A 256 -19.72 17.80 -11.50
N SER A 257 -19.03 17.05 -10.63
CA SER A 257 -19.55 16.77 -9.29
C SER A 257 -19.28 17.96 -8.36
N ARG A 258 -20.01 18.02 -7.23
CA ARG A 258 -19.75 19.00 -6.16
C ARG A 258 -18.32 18.93 -5.60
N ASP A 259 -17.69 17.77 -5.73
CA ASP A 259 -16.34 17.49 -5.21
C ASP A 259 -15.26 17.82 -6.26
N SER A 260 -15.65 18.30 -7.44
CA SER A 260 -14.72 18.74 -8.48
C SER A 260 -13.93 19.97 -8.02
N ILE A 261 -12.60 19.83 -8.00
CA ILE A 261 -11.67 20.93 -7.78
C ILE A 261 -11.38 21.59 -9.12
N GLY A 262 -11.53 22.91 -9.19
CA GLY A 262 -11.21 23.72 -10.37
C GLY A 262 -10.17 24.79 -10.07
N THR A 263 -9.53 25.32 -11.10
CA THR A 263 -8.51 26.37 -11.00
C THR A 263 -9.08 27.71 -11.46
N VAL A 264 -8.95 28.78 -10.69
CA VAL A 264 -9.36 30.12 -11.12
C VAL A 264 -8.46 30.59 -12.28
N LEU A 265 -9.05 30.85 -13.44
CA LEU A 265 -8.34 31.29 -14.65
C LEU A 265 -8.26 32.81 -14.74
N CYS A 266 -9.35 33.50 -14.41
CA CYS A 266 -9.46 34.96 -14.34
C CYS A 266 -10.74 35.37 -13.63
N VAL A 267 -10.78 36.65 -13.26
CA VAL A 267 -11.98 37.39 -12.87
C VAL A 267 -12.38 38.24 -14.08
N ASP A 268 -13.59 38.06 -14.61
CA ASP A 268 -14.12 38.90 -15.68
C ASP A 268 -14.55 40.28 -15.10
N ASP A 269 -14.58 41.34 -15.92
CA ASP A 269 -14.91 42.72 -15.51
C ASP A 269 -16.32 42.86 -14.88
N ASP A 270 -17.19 41.88 -15.08
CA ASP A 270 -18.54 41.80 -14.51
C ASP A 270 -18.59 41.07 -13.14
N GLY A 271 -17.44 40.68 -12.58
CA GLY A 271 -17.33 40.06 -11.25
C GLY A 271 -17.65 38.58 -11.25
N ILE A 272 -17.55 37.96 -12.43
CA ILE A 272 -17.75 36.53 -12.65
C ILE A 272 -16.38 35.84 -12.66
N LEU A 273 -16.24 34.77 -11.88
CA LEU A 273 -15.04 33.94 -11.93
C LEU A 273 -15.09 32.99 -13.12
N ARG A 274 -13.95 32.75 -13.75
CA ARG A 274 -13.75 31.64 -14.68
C ARG A 274 -12.97 30.53 -14.01
N VAL A 275 -13.62 29.38 -13.83
CA VAL A 275 -13.01 28.21 -13.20
C VAL A 275 -12.71 27.15 -14.25
N GLY A 276 -11.42 26.83 -14.41
CA GLY A 276 -10.92 25.79 -15.28
C GLY A 276 -11.09 24.42 -14.63
N PHE A 277 -11.74 23.51 -15.36
CA PHE A 277 -11.73 22.09 -15.06
C PHE A 277 -10.90 21.36 -16.12
N PRO A 278 -10.28 20.22 -15.78
CA PRO A 278 -9.54 19.42 -16.75
C PRO A 278 -10.41 19.10 -17.98
N GLY A 279 -9.98 19.49 -19.19
CA GLY A 279 -10.73 19.33 -20.45
C GLY A 279 -11.58 20.53 -20.90
N ALA A 280 -11.67 21.61 -20.13
CA ALA A 280 -12.42 22.82 -20.48
C ALA A 280 -11.51 24.02 -20.81
N SER A 281 -11.23 24.25 -22.09
CA SER A 281 -10.23 25.23 -22.55
C SER A 281 -10.54 26.71 -22.25
N ARG A 282 -11.80 27.08 -21.98
CA ARG A 282 -12.21 28.47 -21.70
C ARG A 282 -12.61 28.72 -20.23
N GLY A 283 -12.59 27.68 -19.39
CA GLY A 283 -13.18 27.72 -18.05
C GLY A 283 -14.70 27.86 -18.06
N TRP A 284 -15.31 27.52 -16.94
CA TRP A 284 -16.74 27.67 -16.69
C TRP A 284 -17.00 28.92 -15.87
N LYS A 285 -18.12 29.60 -16.13
CA LYS A 285 -18.55 30.72 -15.30
C LYS A 285 -18.91 30.21 -13.90
N ALA A 286 -18.51 30.97 -12.90
CA ALA A 286 -18.65 30.66 -11.49
C ALA A 286 -19.06 31.92 -10.74
N ASP A 287 -20.06 31.80 -9.86
CA ASP A 287 -20.41 32.89 -8.94
C ASP A 287 -19.45 32.83 -7.75
N PRO A 288 -18.63 33.87 -7.49
CA PRO A 288 -17.71 33.90 -6.36
C PRO A 288 -18.38 33.64 -5.01
N ALA A 289 -19.66 33.97 -4.86
CA ALA A 289 -20.40 33.71 -3.63
C ALA A 289 -20.58 32.20 -3.35
N GLU A 290 -20.55 31.36 -4.38
CA GLU A 290 -20.75 29.91 -4.33
C GLU A 290 -19.43 29.14 -4.21
N MET A 291 -18.30 29.81 -4.39
CA MET A 291 -16.96 29.21 -4.39
C MET A 291 -16.28 29.34 -3.03
N GLU A 292 -15.54 28.32 -2.65
CA GLU A 292 -14.58 28.37 -1.54
C GLU A 292 -13.21 27.86 -1.98
N ARG A 293 -12.17 28.36 -1.29
CA ARG A 293 -10.80 27.93 -1.52
C ARG A 293 -10.61 26.49 -1.02
N VAL A 294 -9.85 25.70 -1.77
CA VAL A 294 -9.57 24.31 -1.38
C VAL A 294 -8.45 24.28 -0.34
N GLU A 295 -8.74 23.70 0.82
CA GLU A 295 -7.72 23.38 1.82
C GLU A 295 -7.01 22.06 1.44
N GLU A 296 -5.86 22.18 0.79
CA GLU A 296 -5.06 21.03 0.33
C GLU A 296 -4.10 20.50 1.40
N PHE A 297 -3.64 21.39 2.29
CA PHE A 297 -2.57 21.09 3.25
C PHE A 297 -2.98 21.48 4.66
N LYS A 298 -2.38 20.79 5.62
CA LYS A 298 -2.52 21.03 7.06
C LYS A 298 -1.16 21.28 7.68
N VAL A 299 -1.15 21.93 8.84
CA VAL A 299 0.07 22.08 9.65
C VAL A 299 0.73 20.71 9.89
N GLY A 300 2.06 20.64 9.80
CA GLY A 300 2.85 19.42 9.91
C GLY A 300 2.93 18.57 8.64
N ASP A 301 2.22 18.93 7.57
CA ASP A 301 2.35 18.22 6.30
C ASP A 301 3.71 18.48 5.66
N TRP A 302 4.30 17.42 5.10
CA TRP A 302 5.56 17.50 4.37
C TRP A 302 5.29 17.83 2.92
N VAL A 303 5.92 18.90 2.45
CA VAL A 303 5.70 19.42 1.10
C VAL A 303 7.02 19.63 0.40
N ARG A 304 7.00 19.49 -0.92
CA ARG A 304 8.10 19.84 -1.80
C ARG A 304 7.70 21.02 -2.65
N ILE A 305 8.56 22.01 -2.69
CA ILE A 305 8.43 23.14 -3.59
C ILE A 305 8.59 22.61 -5.01
N ARG A 306 7.67 22.96 -5.91
CA ARG A 306 7.68 22.41 -7.27
C ARG A 306 9.04 22.68 -7.93
N PRO A 307 9.76 21.65 -8.42
CA PRO A 307 11.09 21.84 -9.01
C PRO A 307 11.10 22.77 -10.24
N THR A 308 9.95 22.92 -10.90
CA THR A 308 9.76 23.78 -12.07
C THR A 308 9.34 25.21 -11.72
N LEU A 309 9.25 25.56 -10.44
CA LEU A 309 8.85 26.89 -9.99
C LEU A 309 9.94 27.91 -10.30
N THR A 310 9.64 28.89 -11.17
CA THR A 310 10.57 29.96 -11.56
C THR A 310 10.28 31.28 -10.87
N THR A 311 9.03 31.49 -10.44
CA THR A 311 8.56 32.67 -9.71
C THR A 311 7.51 32.23 -8.69
N ALA A 312 7.51 32.85 -7.51
CA ALA A 312 6.48 32.65 -6.49
C ALA A 312 5.72 33.95 -6.23
N LYS A 313 4.44 33.88 -5.88
CA LYS A 313 3.58 35.06 -5.64
C LYS A 313 4.14 35.97 -4.56
N HIS A 314 4.66 35.38 -3.48
CA HIS A 314 5.26 36.10 -2.36
C HIS A 314 6.79 36.24 -2.46
N GLY A 315 7.36 35.87 -3.61
CA GLY A 315 8.79 35.91 -3.88
C GLY A 315 9.55 34.66 -3.42
N LEU A 316 10.57 34.27 -4.19
CA LEU A 316 11.39 33.08 -3.88
C LEU A 316 12.45 33.35 -2.78
N GLY A 317 12.97 34.57 -2.67
CA GLY A 317 14.03 34.88 -1.71
C GLY A 317 15.23 33.93 -1.83
N SER A 318 15.66 33.33 -0.72
CA SER A 318 16.78 32.37 -0.65
C SER A 318 16.37 30.91 -0.86
N VAL A 319 15.11 30.66 -1.22
CA VAL A 319 14.54 29.32 -1.35
C VAL A 319 14.98 28.67 -2.66
N THR A 320 15.30 27.38 -2.59
CA THR A 320 15.60 26.57 -3.77
C THR A 320 14.37 25.77 -4.22
N PRO A 321 13.93 25.87 -5.49
CA PRO A 321 12.91 24.98 -6.04
C PRO A 321 13.31 23.51 -5.89
N GLY A 322 12.34 22.64 -5.56
CA GLY A 322 12.60 21.24 -5.24
C GLY A 322 12.95 20.95 -3.78
N SER A 323 13.17 21.98 -2.95
CA SER A 323 13.35 21.82 -1.51
C SER A 323 12.12 21.21 -0.84
N ILE A 324 12.36 20.40 0.18
CA ILE A 324 11.36 19.79 1.05
C ILE A 324 11.31 20.60 2.34
N GLY A 325 10.09 20.94 2.77
CA GLY A 325 9.82 21.63 4.02
C GLY A 325 8.56 21.11 4.70
N ILE A 326 8.29 21.65 5.88
CA ILE A 326 7.11 21.31 6.67
C ILE A 326 6.17 22.50 6.70
N VAL A 327 4.87 22.27 6.52
CA VAL A 327 3.85 23.30 6.69
C VAL A 327 3.81 23.70 8.16
N TYR A 328 4.44 24.81 8.49
CA TYR A 328 4.42 25.37 9.84
C TYR A 328 3.05 25.96 10.14
N CYS A 329 2.48 26.70 9.18
CA CYS A 329 1.23 27.39 9.41
C CYS A 329 0.38 27.58 8.15
N VAL A 330 -0.94 27.60 8.33
CA VAL A 330 -1.92 27.99 7.31
C VAL A 330 -2.54 29.33 7.72
N ARG A 331 -2.29 30.37 6.92
CA ARG A 331 -2.76 31.73 7.19
C ARG A 331 -4.26 31.87 6.90
N PRO A 332 -4.93 32.94 7.37
CA PRO A 332 -6.37 33.14 7.12
C PRO A 332 -6.77 33.14 5.63
N ASP A 333 -5.89 33.59 4.74
CA ASP A 333 -6.06 33.57 3.28
C ASP A 333 -5.74 32.22 2.61
N SER A 334 -5.49 31.19 3.42
CA SER A 334 -5.04 29.84 3.04
C SER A 334 -3.66 29.78 2.38
N SER A 335 -2.88 30.87 2.40
CA SER A 335 -1.46 30.80 2.06
C SER A 335 -0.68 30.09 3.16
N LEU A 336 0.47 29.51 2.80
CA LEU A 336 1.26 28.65 3.67
C LEU A 336 2.52 29.36 4.15
N LEU A 337 2.92 29.07 5.39
CA LEU A 337 4.27 29.30 5.89
C LEU A 337 4.97 27.96 6.01
N LEU A 338 6.09 27.80 5.31
CA LEU A 338 6.87 26.56 5.27
C LEU A 338 8.18 26.73 6.03
N GLU A 339 8.42 25.87 7.00
CA GLU A 339 9.75 25.74 7.59
C GLU A 339 10.65 24.90 6.69
N LEU A 340 11.85 25.41 6.45
CA LEU A 340 12.89 24.79 5.66
C LEU A 340 14.14 24.75 6.54
N SER A 341 14.74 23.59 6.74
CA SER A 341 15.83 23.42 7.71
C SER A 341 17.03 24.34 7.50
N TYR A 342 17.27 24.78 6.26
CA TYR A 342 18.37 25.68 5.92
C TYR A 342 18.01 27.17 6.01
N LEU A 343 16.78 27.54 6.38
CA LEU A 343 16.34 28.93 6.51
C LEU A 343 15.97 29.26 7.96
N PRO A 344 16.33 30.46 8.46
CA PRO A 344 16.01 30.86 9.82
C PRO A 344 14.55 31.31 10.01
N ASN A 345 13.82 31.61 8.93
CA ASN A 345 12.44 32.07 8.98
C ASN A 345 11.57 31.25 8.01
N PRO A 346 10.29 30.99 8.36
CA PRO A 346 9.37 30.31 7.46
C PRO A 346 9.20 31.05 6.13
N TRP A 347 9.15 30.31 5.03
CA TRP A 347 8.90 30.84 3.70
C TRP A 347 7.41 30.94 3.40
N HIS A 348 6.96 32.09 2.91
CA HIS A 348 5.56 32.35 2.56
C HIS A 348 5.29 31.95 1.11
N CYS A 349 4.32 31.07 0.88
CA CYS A 349 3.98 30.56 -0.44
C CYS A 349 2.48 30.27 -0.59
N GLU A 350 2.03 30.05 -1.83
CA GLU A 350 0.68 29.55 -2.10
C GLU A 350 0.66 28.01 -2.13
N PRO A 351 -0.44 27.34 -1.73
CA PRO A 351 -0.60 25.88 -1.82
C PRO A 351 -0.24 25.30 -3.19
N GLU A 352 -0.55 26.04 -4.26
CA GLU A 352 -0.34 25.61 -5.64
C GLU A 352 1.14 25.57 -6.04
N GLU A 353 2.03 26.24 -5.29
CA GLU A 353 3.47 26.30 -5.52
C GLU A 353 4.22 25.07 -4.97
N VAL A 354 3.52 24.23 -4.20
CA VAL A 354 4.07 23.04 -3.56
C VAL A 354 3.28 21.77 -3.92
N GLU A 355 3.87 20.62 -3.59
CA GLU A 355 3.24 19.31 -3.75
C GLU A 355 3.54 18.40 -2.55
N PRO A 356 2.60 17.52 -2.15
CA PRO A 356 2.78 16.67 -0.99
C PRO A 356 3.93 15.67 -1.19
N VAL A 357 4.65 15.38 -0.12
CA VAL A 357 5.72 14.37 -0.08
C VAL A 357 5.48 13.39 1.05
N VAL A 358 5.87 12.12 0.83
CA VAL A 358 5.84 11.11 1.88
C VAL A 358 6.87 11.50 2.96
N PRO A 359 6.44 11.75 4.21
CA PRO A 359 7.34 12.21 5.26
C PRO A 359 8.40 11.15 5.58
N PHE A 360 9.59 11.61 5.97
CA PHE A 360 10.58 10.76 6.63
C PHE A 360 10.10 10.40 8.04
N ARG A 361 10.48 9.21 8.50
CA ARG A 361 10.13 8.72 9.84
C ARG A 361 11.39 8.32 10.59
N ILE A 362 11.36 8.50 11.91
CA ILE A 362 12.40 7.96 12.79
C ILE A 362 12.48 6.44 12.55
N GLY A 363 13.71 5.97 12.33
CA GLY A 363 14.00 4.60 11.99
C GLY A 363 14.11 4.29 10.49
N ASP A 364 13.73 5.22 9.59
CA ASP A 364 13.96 5.05 8.15
C ASP A 364 15.46 4.98 7.86
N ARG A 365 15.85 4.13 6.90
CA ARG A 365 17.21 4.10 6.36
C ARG A 365 17.31 5.06 5.20
N VAL A 366 18.37 5.87 5.16
CA VAL A 366 18.53 6.95 4.18
C VAL A 366 19.97 7.07 3.69
N CYS A 367 20.12 7.59 2.47
CA CYS A 367 21.40 7.99 1.89
C CYS A 367 21.25 9.28 1.09
N VAL A 368 22.36 9.93 0.76
CA VAL A 368 22.36 11.13 -0.07
C VAL A 368 22.00 10.78 -1.52
N LYS A 369 21.01 11.46 -2.08
CA LYS A 369 20.57 11.32 -3.47
C LYS A 369 21.76 11.42 -4.43
N ARG A 370 21.79 10.57 -5.45
CA ARG A 370 22.85 10.62 -6.49
C ARG A 370 22.88 11.92 -7.30
N SER A 371 21.78 12.66 -7.34
CA SER A 371 21.68 13.95 -8.02
C SER A 371 22.31 15.11 -7.24
N VAL A 372 22.64 14.92 -5.97
CA VAL A 372 23.19 15.97 -5.10
C VAL A 372 24.70 16.02 -5.31
N ALA A 373 25.22 17.13 -5.84
CA ALA A 373 26.68 17.29 -5.95
C ALA A 373 27.32 17.55 -4.57
N GLU A 374 26.68 18.38 -3.76
CA GLU A 374 27.11 18.73 -2.42
C GLU A 374 25.87 18.91 -1.51
N PRO A 375 25.77 18.18 -0.39
CA PRO A 375 24.66 18.31 0.54
C PRO A 375 24.76 19.62 1.31
N ARG A 376 23.62 20.20 1.67
CA ARG A 376 23.54 21.52 2.34
C ARG A 376 24.26 21.57 3.67
N TYR A 377 24.29 20.45 4.41
CA TYR A 377 24.97 20.32 5.70
C TYR A 377 26.39 19.75 5.59
N ALA A 378 26.97 19.80 4.38
CA ALA A 378 28.30 19.29 4.03
C ALA A 378 28.49 17.77 4.23
N TRP A 379 29.37 17.19 3.43
CA TRP A 379 29.62 15.74 3.43
C TRP A 379 30.12 15.21 4.78
N GLY A 380 30.95 15.98 5.49
CA GLY A 380 31.49 15.57 6.79
C GLY A 380 32.21 14.20 6.77
N GLY A 381 32.79 13.81 5.63
CA GLY A 381 33.43 12.50 5.41
C GLY A 381 32.53 11.42 4.83
N GLU A 382 31.22 11.65 4.72
CA GLU A 382 30.25 10.72 4.13
C GLU A 382 30.25 10.79 2.60
N THR A 383 29.60 9.81 1.98
CA THR A 383 29.45 9.73 0.52
C THR A 383 28.03 9.32 0.14
N HIS A 384 27.69 9.31 -1.14
CA HIS A 384 26.45 8.72 -1.66
C HIS A 384 26.24 7.23 -1.31
N HIS A 385 27.25 6.55 -0.77
CA HIS A 385 27.17 5.15 -0.34
C HIS A 385 27.04 5.01 1.18
N SER A 386 27.17 6.11 1.93
CA SER A 386 26.95 6.12 3.36
C SER A 386 25.46 5.97 3.63
N VAL A 387 25.09 4.91 4.34
CA VAL A 387 23.71 4.63 4.74
C VAL A 387 23.60 4.81 6.24
N GLY A 388 22.69 5.69 6.64
CA GLY A 388 22.37 5.93 8.04
C GLY A 388 20.91 5.63 8.34
N ARG A 389 20.59 5.67 9.63
CA ARG A 389 19.23 5.55 10.14
C ARG A 389 18.81 6.86 10.79
N ILE A 390 17.62 7.35 10.47
CA ILE A 390 17.09 8.56 11.11
C ILE A 390 16.85 8.28 12.59
N SER A 391 17.54 8.98 13.48
CA SER A 391 17.39 8.89 14.93
C SER A 391 16.53 10.02 15.49
N GLY A 392 16.48 11.17 14.80
CA GLY A 392 15.66 12.31 15.15
C GLY A 392 15.26 13.15 13.93
N ILE A 393 14.19 13.93 14.08
CA ILE A 393 13.71 14.90 13.09
C ILE A 393 13.36 16.16 13.89
N GLU A 394 13.94 17.29 13.53
CA GLU A 394 13.65 18.59 14.17
C GLU A 394 12.35 19.20 13.62
N ASN A 395 11.87 20.28 14.24
CA ASN A 395 10.58 20.90 13.89
C ASN A 395 10.54 21.43 12.45
N ASP A 396 11.68 21.91 11.96
CA ASP A 396 11.88 22.43 10.61
C ASP A 396 12.12 21.33 9.56
N GLY A 397 12.12 20.06 9.99
CA GLY A 397 12.36 18.89 9.15
C GLY A 397 13.83 18.47 9.04
N LEU A 398 14.77 19.11 9.74
CA LEU A 398 16.18 18.70 9.75
C LEU A 398 16.30 17.25 10.22
N LEU A 399 16.99 16.42 9.43
CA LEU A 399 17.16 15.01 9.74
C LEU A 399 18.43 14.80 10.56
N ILE A 400 18.28 14.12 11.71
CA ILE A 400 19.40 13.64 12.53
C ILE A 400 19.60 12.15 12.24
N ILE A 401 20.75 11.81 11.68
CA ILE A 401 21.03 10.52 11.08
C ILE A 401 22.19 9.83 11.79
N GLU A 402 21.93 8.66 12.34
CA GLU A 402 22.97 7.79 12.91
C GLU A 402 23.60 6.95 11.79
N ILE A 403 24.88 7.21 11.50
CA ILE A 403 25.68 6.44 10.54
C ILE A 403 26.62 5.52 11.32
N PRO A 404 26.70 4.21 10.99
CA PRO A 404 27.61 3.29 11.67
C PRO A 404 29.06 3.78 11.66
N LYS A 405 29.76 3.59 12.80
CA LYS A 405 31.17 3.98 13.00
C LYS A 405 31.43 5.49 13.06
N ARG A 406 30.40 6.34 12.99
CA ARG A 406 30.52 7.78 13.22
C ARG A 406 30.35 8.11 14.71
N PRO A 407 31.17 9.00 15.30
CA PRO A 407 31.07 9.33 16.73
C PRO A 407 29.91 10.27 17.08
N ILE A 408 29.42 11.06 16.11
CA ILE A 408 28.36 12.06 16.31
C ILE A 408 27.32 11.86 15.20
N PRO A 409 26.01 11.95 15.50
CA PRO A 409 24.96 11.93 14.47
C PRO A 409 25.21 12.97 13.37
N TRP A 410 24.86 12.62 12.14
CA TRP A 410 25.01 13.47 10.97
C TRP A 410 23.71 14.23 10.70
N GLN A 411 23.81 15.51 10.41
CA GLN A 411 22.67 16.36 10.06
C GLN A 411 22.52 16.41 8.54
N ALA A 412 21.29 16.32 8.05
CA ALA A 412 21.03 16.42 6.62
C ALA A 412 19.69 17.07 6.32
N ASP A 413 19.69 17.88 5.27
CA ASP A 413 18.46 18.45 4.71
C ASP A 413 17.64 17.32 4.04
N PRO A 414 16.33 17.24 4.30
CA PRO A 414 15.49 16.19 3.71
C PRO A 414 15.46 16.22 2.17
N SER A 415 15.72 17.37 1.55
CA SER A 415 15.81 17.52 0.09
C SER A 415 17.00 16.78 -0.50
N ASP A 416 18.05 16.57 0.27
CA ASP A 416 19.28 15.90 -0.18
C ASP A 416 19.21 14.38 -0.01
N MET A 417 18.24 13.89 0.76
CA MET A 417 18.16 12.49 1.19
C MET A 417 17.13 11.67 0.41
N GLU A 418 17.45 10.42 0.11
CA GLU A 418 16.50 9.42 -0.38
C GLU A 418 16.37 8.25 0.60
N LYS A 419 15.18 7.64 0.65
CA LYS A 419 14.96 6.44 1.44
C LYS A 419 15.63 5.25 0.77
N VAL A 420 16.37 4.48 1.54
CA VAL A 420 16.96 3.21 1.11
C VAL A 420 15.94 2.11 1.40
N GLU A 421 15.66 1.27 0.41
CA GLU A 421 14.76 0.14 0.58
C GLU A 421 15.26 -0.84 1.66
N ASP A 422 14.31 -1.49 2.34
CA ASP A 422 14.62 -2.55 3.30
C ASP A 422 14.92 -3.86 2.56
N PHE A 423 16.18 -4.04 2.17
CA PHE A 423 16.65 -5.23 1.48
C PHE A 423 16.80 -6.43 2.42
N LYS A 424 16.40 -7.60 1.95
CA LYS A 424 16.59 -8.89 2.63
C LYS A 424 17.40 -9.83 1.76
N VAL A 425 18.13 -10.75 2.40
CA VAL A 425 18.79 -11.85 1.69
C VAL A 425 17.73 -12.61 0.90
N ARG A 426 18.02 -12.89 -0.38
CA ARG A 426 17.14 -13.46 -1.43
C ARG A 426 16.22 -12.47 -2.15
N ASP A 427 16.24 -11.19 -1.83
CA ASP A 427 15.55 -10.21 -2.67
C ASP A 427 16.16 -10.20 -4.08
N TRP A 428 15.28 -10.16 -5.07
CA TRP A 428 15.63 -10.00 -6.47
C TRP A 428 15.99 -8.55 -6.71
N VAL A 429 17.16 -8.30 -7.28
CA VAL A 429 17.70 -6.96 -7.46
C VAL A 429 18.37 -6.79 -8.81
N ARG A 430 18.43 -5.54 -9.25
CA ARG A 430 19.30 -5.10 -10.34
C ARG A 430 19.92 -3.76 -9.98
N VAL A 431 20.96 -3.37 -10.71
CA VAL A 431 21.56 -2.04 -10.56
C VAL A 431 20.58 -0.99 -11.12
N LYS A 432 20.32 0.08 -10.35
CA LYS A 432 19.41 1.17 -10.73
C LYS A 432 19.78 1.78 -12.08
N ALA A 433 18.77 2.14 -12.87
CA ALA A 433 18.98 2.81 -14.14
C ALA A 433 19.68 4.18 -14.01
N SER A 434 19.52 4.85 -12.88
CA SER A 434 20.17 6.14 -12.58
C SER A 434 21.67 6.04 -12.27
N VAL A 435 22.18 4.83 -11.96
CA VAL A 435 23.59 4.64 -11.61
C VAL A 435 24.44 4.62 -12.87
N SER A 436 25.35 5.56 -13.02
CA SER A 436 26.33 5.59 -14.12
C SER A 436 27.46 4.58 -13.90
N SER A 437 27.98 4.50 -12.67
CA SER A 437 28.94 3.51 -12.21
C SER A 437 28.64 3.09 -10.76
N PRO A 438 28.50 1.77 -10.48
CA PRO A 438 28.43 1.26 -9.11
C PRO A 438 29.70 1.55 -8.31
N LYS A 439 29.61 1.52 -6.97
CA LYS A 439 30.72 1.72 -6.03
C LYS A 439 31.97 0.90 -6.39
N TYR A 440 31.77 -0.33 -6.84
CA TYR A 440 32.82 -1.31 -7.18
C TYR A 440 33.00 -1.51 -8.69
N GLY A 441 32.36 -0.68 -9.53
CA GLY A 441 32.37 -0.82 -10.99
C GLY A 441 31.40 -1.89 -11.53
N TRP A 442 31.26 -1.96 -12.86
CA TRP A 442 30.32 -2.86 -13.54
C TRP A 442 30.83 -4.29 -13.72
N GLU A 443 32.15 -4.47 -13.85
CA GLU A 443 32.75 -5.76 -14.25
C GLU A 443 32.06 -6.36 -15.51
N ASP A 444 31.48 -7.55 -15.42
CA ASP A 444 30.73 -8.27 -16.48
C ASP A 444 29.19 -8.14 -16.35
N VAL A 445 28.73 -7.35 -15.37
CA VAL A 445 27.33 -7.09 -15.06
C VAL A 445 26.82 -5.93 -15.90
N THR A 446 25.56 -6.00 -16.32
CA THR A 446 24.88 -4.93 -17.09
C THR A 446 23.65 -4.43 -16.35
N ARG A 447 23.07 -3.31 -16.80
CA ARG A 447 21.83 -2.74 -16.24
C ARG A 447 20.65 -3.73 -16.24
N ASN A 448 20.64 -4.66 -17.20
CA ASN A 448 19.59 -5.67 -17.33
C ASN A 448 19.87 -6.93 -16.49
N SER A 449 21.05 -7.05 -15.91
CA SER A 449 21.42 -8.21 -15.10
C SER A 449 20.61 -8.21 -13.80
N ILE A 450 19.82 -9.26 -13.61
CA ILE A 450 19.02 -9.49 -12.40
C ILE A 450 19.69 -10.59 -11.58
N GLY A 451 19.88 -10.34 -10.30
CA GLY A 451 20.51 -11.26 -9.35
C GLY A 451 19.78 -11.28 -8.01
N LEU A 452 20.23 -12.15 -7.10
CA LEU A 452 19.69 -12.25 -5.75
C LEU A 452 20.67 -11.68 -4.74
N ILE A 453 20.16 -10.98 -3.73
CA ILE A 453 20.99 -10.60 -2.58
C ILE A 453 21.46 -11.87 -1.85
N HIS A 454 22.77 -12.08 -1.84
CA HIS A 454 23.45 -13.20 -1.20
C HIS A 454 23.90 -12.86 0.22
N SER A 455 24.42 -11.64 0.42
CA SER A 455 24.83 -11.12 1.73
C SER A 455 24.50 -9.64 1.84
N LEU A 456 24.25 -9.20 3.07
CA LEU A 456 24.01 -7.81 3.45
C LEU A 456 24.99 -7.47 4.57
N GLU A 457 25.83 -6.49 4.35
CA GLU A 457 26.79 -5.99 5.33
C GLU A 457 26.20 -4.79 6.08
N GLU A 458 26.66 -4.55 7.31
CA GLU A 458 26.15 -3.44 8.16
C GLU A 458 26.49 -2.05 7.60
N ASP A 459 27.57 -1.92 6.83
CA ASP A 459 28.02 -0.68 6.21
C ASP A 459 27.25 -0.32 4.92
N GLY A 460 26.26 -1.12 4.54
CA GLY A 460 25.45 -0.91 3.35
C GLY A 460 26.03 -1.54 2.08
N ASP A 461 27.07 -2.35 2.17
CA ASP A 461 27.49 -3.16 1.03
C ASP A 461 26.68 -4.46 0.91
N VAL A 462 26.48 -4.92 -0.32
CA VAL A 462 25.72 -6.13 -0.66
C VAL A 462 26.48 -7.01 -1.61
N GLY A 463 26.42 -8.32 -1.36
CA GLY A 463 26.85 -9.32 -2.32
C GLY A 463 25.65 -9.80 -3.14
N ILE A 464 25.70 -9.68 -4.46
CA ILE A 464 24.62 -10.10 -5.38
C ILE A 464 25.08 -11.35 -6.15
N ALA A 465 24.33 -12.43 -6.04
CA ALA A 465 24.59 -13.65 -6.80
C ALA A 465 23.89 -13.59 -8.16
N PHE A 466 24.67 -13.78 -9.22
CA PHE A 466 24.17 -13.89 -10.59
C PHE A 466 24.29 -15.33 -11.09
N CYS A 467 23.37 -15.76 -11.95
CA CYS A 467 23.35 -17.13 -12.47
C CYS A 467 24.53 -17.49 -13.38
N PHE A 468 25.26 -16.49 -13.87
CA PHE A 468 26.40 -16.62 -14.79
C PHE A 468 27.76 -16.38 -14.11
N ARG A 469 27.79 -16.13 -12.79
CA ARG A 469 29.04 -15.87 -12.05
C ARG A 469 29.22 -16.84 -10.90
N SER A 470 30.46 -17.26 -10.65
CA SER A 470 30.84 -18.13 -9.51
C SER A 470 31.32 -17.38 -8.25
N LYS A 471 31.33 -16.04 -8.28
CA LYS A 471 31.49 -15.21 -7.07
C LYS A 471 30.38 -14.16 -6.99
N PRO A 472 29.90 -13.79 -5.78
CA PRO A 472 28.97 -12.69 -5.62
C PRO A 472 29.57 -11.37 -6.13
N PHE A 473 28.77 -10.61 -6.87
CA PHE A 473 29.08 -9.26 -7.30
C PHE A 473 28.89 -8.29 -6.12
N ARG A 474 29.95 -7.59 -5.72
CA ARG A 474 29.88 -6.60 -4.64
C ARG A 474 29.31 -5.29 -5.18
N CYS A 475 28.31 -4.76 -4.49
CA CYS A 475 27.65 -3.51 -4.82
C CYS A 475 27.27 -2.77 -3.53
N SER A 476 26.83 -1.52 -3.62
CA SER A 476 26.21 -0.82 -2.49
C SER A 476 24.68 -1.00 -2.52
N VAL A 477 24.00 -1.06 -1.37
CA VAL A 477 22.53 -1.02 -1.31
C VAL A 477 21.97 0.23 -2.01
N THR A 478 22.75 1.32 -2.09
CA THR A 478 22.30 2.57 -2.70
C THR A 478 22.28 2.50 -4.24
N ASP A 479 23.05 1.57 -4.81
CA ASP A 479 23.18 1.35 -6.26
C ASP A 479 22.12 0.42 -6.84
N VAL A 480 21.38 -0.31 -6.00
CA VAL A 480 20.47 -1.37 -6.43
C VAL A 480 19.01 -1.07 -6.11
N GLU A 481 18.12 -1.64 -6.91
CA GLU A 481 16.66 -1.59 -6.73
C GLU A 481 16.09 -3.00 -6.74
N LYS A 482 14.96 -3.20 -6.05
CA LYS A 482 14.25 -4.48 -6.09
C LYS A 482 13.56 -4.69 -7.42
N VAL A 483 13.53 -5.93 -7.86
CA VAL A 483 12.81 -6.39 -9.05
C VAL A 483 11.78 -7.44 -8.61
N PRO A 484 10.53 -7.39 -9.10
CA PRO A 484 9.57 -8.43 -8.79
C PRO A 484 10.07 -9.81 -9.27
N PRO A 485 9.95 -10.86 -8.44
CA PRO A 485 10.34 -12.21 -8.84
C PRO A 485 9.52 -12.70 -10.05
N PHE A 486 10.01 -13.73 -10.72
CA PHE A 486 9.22 -14.47 -11.70
C PHE A 486 8.31 -15.48 -10.99
N GLU A 487 7.11 -15.70 -11.53
CA GLU A 487 6.15 -16.64 -10.97
C GLU A 487 6.16 -17.98 -11.74
N VAL A 488 5.85 -19.07 -11.04
CA VAL A 488 5.66 -20.38 -11.68
C VAL A 488 4.40 -20.33 -12.55
N GLY A 489 4.49 -20.87 -13.76
CA GLY A 489 3.47 -20.80 -14.80
C GLY A 489 3.58 -19.59 -15.73
N GLN A 490 4.40 -18.60 -15.38
CA GLN A 490 4.57 -17.38 -16.17
C GLN A 490 5.22 -17.67 -17.53
N GLU A 491 4.62 -17.15 -18.61
CA GLU A 491 5.18 -17.25 -19.96
C GLU A 491 6.27 -16.19 -20.17
N ILE A 492 7.40 -16.62 -20.70
CA ILE A 492 8.55 -15.77 -21.01
C ILE A 492 9.14 -16.12 -22.38
N HIS A 493 9.83 -15.14 -22.97
CA HIS A 493 10.79 -15.36 -24.06
C HIS A 493 12.07 -14.59 -23.78
N VAL A 494 13.11 -14.83 -24.57
CA VAL A 494 14.33 -14.01 -24.51
C VAL A 494 14.06 -12.66 -25.18
N MET A 495 14.46 -11.57 -24.52
CA MET A 495 14.28 -10.21 -25.02
C MET A 495 14.81 -10.06 -26.46
N PRO A 496 14.10 -9.40 -27.38
CA PRO A 496 14.53 -9.27 -28.78
C PRO A 496 15.87 -8.53 -28.96
N SER A 497 16.23 -7.68 -27.98
CA SER A 497 17.50 -6.97 -27.95
C SER A 497 18.72 -7.85 -27.62
N ILE A 498 18.49 -9.09 -27.17
CA ILE A 498 19.54 -10.05 -26.80
C ILE A 498 19.86 -10.94 -28.00
N SER A 499 21.03 -10.71 -28.61
CA SER A 499 21.55 -11.56 -29.69
C SER A 499 22.08 -12.91 -29.18
N GLN A 500 22.64 -12.93 -27.97
CA GLN A 500 23.16 -14.14 -27.33
C GLN A 500 22.87 -14.13 -25.82
N PRO A 501 22.00 -15.04 -25.31
CA PRO A 501 21.67 -15.10 -23.89
C PRO A 501 22.87 -15.63 -23.09
N ARG A 502 23.01 -15.17 -21.85
CA ARG A 502 24.15 -15.44 -20.96
C ARG A 502 24.31 -16.92 -20.61
N LEU A 503 23.22 -17.68 -20.65
CA LEU A 503 23.23 -19.13 -20.42
C LEU A 503 23.16 -19.96 -21.72
N GLY A 504 23.22 -19.29 -22.89
CA GLY A 504 23.16 -19.90 -24.20
C GLY A 504 21.75 -20.29 -24.64
N TRP A 505 21.60 -20.46 -25.96
CA TRP A 505 20.30 -20.79 -26.59
C TRP A 505 19.86 -22.23 -26.34
N SER A 506 20.79 -23.18 -26.12
CA SER A 506 20.45 -24.61 -25.95
C SER A 506 19.47 -25.14 -27.03
N ASN A 507 19.70 -24.78 -28.29
CA ASN A 507 18.88 -25.08 -29.48
C ASN A 507 17.55 -24.29 -29.61
N GLU A 508 17.32 -23.28 -28.78
CA GLU A 508 16.18 -22.36 -28.90
C GLU A 508 16.50 -21.12 -29.73
N THR A 509 15.47 -20.33 -30.04
CA THR A 509 15.58 -19.09 -30.79
C THR A 509 14.93 -17.93 -30.04
N ALA A 510 15.15 -16.69 -30.49
CA ALA A 510 14.49 -15.52 -29.90
C ALA A 510 12.94 -15.58 -29.97
N ALA A 511 12.38 -16.38 -30.89
CA ALA A 511 10.95 -16.62 -31.00
C ALA A 511 10.42 -17.72 -30.07
N THR A 512 11.31 -18.44 -29.36
CA THR A 512 10.90 -19.51 -28.44
C THR A 512 10.23 -18.89 -27.22
N VAL A 513 8.95 -19.24 -27.03
CA VAL A 513 8.19 -18.96 -25.81
C VAL A 513 8.17 -20.21 -24.93
N GLY A 514 8.36 -20.02 -23.63
CA GLY A 514 8.22 -21.11 -22.67
C GLY A 514 7.66 -20.66 -21.33
N LYS A 515 7.14 -21.62 -20.57
CA LYS A 515 6.55 -21.40 -19.25
C LYS A 515 7.56 -21.66 -18.15
N ILE A 516 7.64 -20.77 -17.18
CA ILE A 516 8.49 -20.97 -16.00
C ILE A 516 7.91 -22.12 -15.18
N GLU A 517 8.59 -23.25 -15.15
CA GLU A 517 8.16 -24.42 -14.36
C GLU A 517 8.73 -24.33 -12.93
N MET A 518 9.85 -23.61 -12.75
CA MET A 518 10.48 -23.41 -11.45
C MET A 518 11.19 -22.06 -11.41
N ALA A 519 10.65 -21.13 -10.63
CA ALA A 519 11.30 -19.86 -10.28
C ALA A 519 12.15 -20.07 -9.01
N THR A 520 13.32 -20.70 -9.15
CA THR A 520 14.39 -20.85 -8.15
C THR A 520 14.00 -21.14 -6.69
N VAL A 521 14.18 -22.39 -6.27
CA VAL A 521 14.45 -22.75 -4.86
C VAL A 521 15.90 -22.38 -4.56
N VAL A 522 16.15 -21.61 -3.50
CA VAL A 522 17.52 -21.29 -3.04
C VAL A 522 17.94 -22.33 -1.99
N ASP A 523 18.98 -23.11 -2.31
CA ASP A 523 19.78 -23.90 -1.35
C ASP A 523 20.70 -22.98 -0.55
N TYR A 524 20.91 -23.28 0.74
CA TYR A 524 21.58 -22.38 1.69
C TYR A 524 23.10 -22.58 1.87
N LEU A 525 23.82 -23.35 1.04
CA LEU A 525 25.11 -23.91 1.48
C LEU A 525 26.29 -23.90 0.46
N LEU A 526 26.55 -22.70 -0.12
CA LEU A 526 27.79 -22.17 -0.76
C LEU A 526 28.09 -22.51 -2.25
N PRO A 527 28.94 -21.67 -2.91
CA PRO A 527 28.59 -20.48 -3.68
C PRO A 527 28.05 -20.81 -5.10
N ILE A 528 26.98 -20.13 -5.51
CA ILE A 528 26.34 -20.18 -6.83
C ILE A 528 25.92 -21.57 -7.27
N THR A 529 24.68 -21.90 -6.93
CA THR A 529 23.94 -22.94 -7.67
C THR A 529 22.51 -22.46 -7.89
N MET A 530 22.28 -22.11 -9.16
CA MET A 530 21.01 -21.87 -9.86
C MET A 530 20.15 -20.66 -9.46
N HIS A 531 20.54 -19.49 -9.98
CA HIS A 531 19.71 -18.27 -10.02
C HIS A 531 19.05 -18.06 -11.40
N HIS A 532 18.75 -19.14 -12.13
CA HIS A 532 18.16 -19.06 -13.47
C HIS A 532 16.74 -19.58 -13.52
N ALA A 533 15.93 -19.00 -14.39
CA ALA A 533 14.60 -19.50 -14.67
C ALA A 533 14.71 -20.84 -15.40
N LYS A 534 14.02 -21.86 -14.89
CA LYS A 534 13.84 -23.12 -15.62
C LYS A 534 12.53 -23.03 -16.40
N VAL A 535 12.65 -23.11 -17.71
CA VAL A 535 11.58 -22.83 -18.66
C VAL A 535 11.22 -24.10 -19.41
N LYS A 536 9.95 -24.48 -19.33
CA LYS A 536 9.35 -25.55 -20.13
C LYS A 536 8.94 -24.99 -21.48
N VAL A 537 9.59 -25.49 -22.52
CA VAL A 537 9.27 -25.16 -23.91
C VAL A 537 8.40 -26.28 -24.49
N PRO A 538 7.25 -25.98 -25.13
CA PRO A 538 6.43 -27.01 -25.76
C PRO A 538 7.22 -27.86 -26.76
N GLY A 539 7.10 -29.19 -26.64
CA GLY A 539 7.82 -30.13 -27.51
C GLY A 539 9.25 -30.48 -27.06
N ARG A 540 9.76 -29.86 -25.98
CA ARG A 540 11.07 -30.17 -25.41
C ARG A 540 10.95 -31.01 -24.13
N LEU A 541 11.77 -32.06 -24.03
CA LEU A 541 11.82 -32.94 -22.86
C LEU A 541 12.64 -32.38 -21.69
N SER A 542 13.63 -31.51 -21.97
CA SER A 542 14.50 -30.91 -20.95
C SER A 542 14.15 -29.44 -20.69
N LEU A 543 14.32 -28.98 -19.45
CA LEU A 543 14.12 -27.58 -19.09
C LEU A 543 15.19 -26.68 -19.71
N TRP A 544 14.77 -25.59 -20.34
CA TRP A 544 15.67 -24.54 -20.81
C TRP A 544 16.06 -23.62 -19.65
N LYS A 545 17.34 -23.28 -19.54
CA LYS A 545 17.87 -22.41 -18.48
C LYS A 545 18.05 -21.01 -19.04
N VAL A 546 17.32 -20.04 -18.51
CA VAL A 546 17.37 -18.66 -18.98
C VAL A 546 17.82 -17.74 -17.85
N SER A 547 18.76 -16.83 -18.12
CA SER A 547 19.10 -15.80 -17.15
C SER A 547 17.89 -14.90 -16.97
N PRO A 548 17.45 -14.60 -15.74
CA PRO A 548 16.27 -13.77 -15.57
C PRO A 548 16.43 -12.36 -16.14
N GLY A 549 17.68 -11.87 -16.24
CA GLY A 549 18.00 -10.60 -16.89
C GLY A 549 18.00 -10.62 -18.42
N ASP A 550 17.88 -11.79 -19.05
CA ASP A 550 17.73 -11.93 -20.51
C ASP A 550 16.26 -12.24 -20.91
N ALA A 551 15.40 -12.52 -19.93
CA ALA A 551 14.02 -12.92 -20.14
C ALA A 551 13.05 -11.76 -20.00
N GLU A 552 12.07 -11.69 -20.89
CA GLU A 552 10.95 -10.76 -20.82
C GLU A 552 9.69 -11.51 -20.37
N LYS A 553 8.93 -10.89 -19.46
CA LYS A 553 7.63 -11.38 -19.04
C LYS A 553 6.64 -11.10 -20.17
N LEU A 554 6.02 -12.13 -20.72
CA LEU A 554 4.88 -11.91 -21.59
C LEU A 554 3.72 -11.41 -20.73
N SER A 555 3.01 -10.41 -21.24
CA SER A 555 1.90 -9.75 -20.54
C SER A 555 0.77 -10.73 -20.18
N GLY A 556 0.71 -11.88 -20.84
CA GLY A 556 -0.35 -12.88 -20.68
C GLY A 556 -1.68 -12.45 -21.28
N PHE A 557 -1.73 -11.29 -21.93
CA PHE A 557 -2.88 -10.78 -22.65
C PHE A 557 -2.82 -11.22 -24.11
N ALA A 558 -3.98 -11.49 -24.69
CA ALA A 558 -4.20 -11.78 -26.10
C ALA A 558 -5.21 -10.77 -26.69
N VAL A 559 -5.15 -10.56 -28.01
CA VAL A 559 -6.19 -9.81 -28.71
C VAL A 559 -7.54 -10.48 -28.49
N GLY A 560 -8.54 -9.71 -28.05
CA GLY A 560 -9.86 -10.18 -27.67
C GLY A 560 -10.04 -10.47 -26.18
N ASP A 561 -9.00 -10.33 -25.36
CA ASP A 561 -9.12 -10.40 -23.90
C ASP A 561 -9.92 -9.22 -23.34
N TRP A 562 -10.70 -9.48 -22.30
CA TRP A 562 -11.46 -8.47 -21.58
C TRP A 562 -10.69 -7.98 -20.37
N VAL A 563 -10.68 -6.67 -20.14
CA VAL A 563 -9.90 -6.04 -19.07
C VAL A 563 -10.68 -4.96 -18.33
N ARG A 564 -10.28 -4.70 -17.08
CA ARG A 564 -10.73 -3.56 -16.25
C ARG A 564 -9.54 -2.89 -15.56
N SER A 565 -9.68 -1.64 -15.13
CA SER A 565 -8.63 -0.94 -14.36
C SER A 565 -8.39 -1.59 -13.00
N LYS A 566 -7.12 -1.63 -12.57
CA LYS A 566 -6.79 -1.89 -11.18
C LYS A 566 -7.06 -0.65 -10.32
N PRO A 567 -7.63 -0.79 -9.11
CA PRO A 567 -7.74 0.32 -8.16
C PRO A 567 -6.34 0.67 -7.60
N SER A 568 -5.76 1.81 -7.97
CA SER A 568 -4.51 2.31 -7.39
C SER A 568 -4.78 3.10 -6.09
N LEU A 569 -4.14 2.68 -4.99
CA LEU A 569 -4.02 3.47 -3.77
C LEU A 569 -2.78 4.37 -3.91
N GLY A 570 -2.97 5.67 -4.16
CA GLY A 570 -1.95 6.69 -3.91
C GLY A 570 -1.17 7.25 -5.11
N THR A 571 -1.43 6.82 -6.34
CA THR A 571 -0.97 7.52 -7.56
C THR A 571 -2.19 7.86 -8.39
N ARG A 572 -2.28 9.12 -8.87
CA ARG A 572 -3.32 9.55 -9.83
C ARG A 572 -3.44 8.45 -10.91
N PRO A 573 -4.62 7.81 -11.08
CA PRO A 573 -4.84 6.94 -12.22
C PRO A 573 -4.46 7.70 -13.48
N SER A 574 -3.87 7.01 -14.46
CA SER A 574 -3.63 7.61 -15.77
C SER A 574 -4.94 8.23 -16.27
N TYR A 575 -4.81 9.46 -16.80
CA TYR A 575 -5.89 10.41 -17.04
C TYR A 575 -7.06 9.84 -17.89
N ASP A 576 -6.83 8.74 -18.62
CA ASP A 576 -7.78 8.09 -19.52
C ASP A 576 -8.84 7.20 -18.85
N TRP A 577 -8.66 6.74 -17.61
CA TRP A 577 -9.67 5.89 -16.94
C TRP A 577 -10.68 6.66 -16.07
N ASN A 578 -10.30 7.85 -15.60
CA ASN A 578 -11.12 8.64 -14.65
C ASN A 578 -12.41 9.22 -15.25
N THR A 579 -12.58 9.21 -16.58
CA THR A 579 -13.81 9.66 -17.22
C THR A 579 -14.94 8.63 -17.15
N PHE A 580 -14.63 7.39 -16.75
CA PHE A 580 -15.55 6.25 -16.82
C PHE A 580 -15.53 5.54 -15.46
N GLY A 581 -16.62 5.66 -14.70
CA GLY A 581 -16.72 5.14 -13.33
C GLY A 581 -16.14 3.73 -13.14
N LYS A 582 -15.77 3.43 -11.88
CA LYS A 582 -14.97 2.29 -11.37
C LYS A 582 -15.25 0.88 -11.94
N GLU A 583 -16.28 0.66 -12.74
CA GLU A 583 -16.79 -0.63 -13.20
C GLU A 583 -16.77 -0.83 -14.73
N SER A 584 -16.08 0.03 -15.49
CA SER A 584 -16.10 -0.05 -16.96
C SER A 584 -15.19 -1.18 -17.49
N LEU A 585 -15.67 -1.93 -18.50
CA LEU A 585 -14.93 -3.01 -19.17
C LEU A 585 -14.44 -2.58 -20.56
N ALA A 586 -13.30 -3.13 -20.99
CA ALA A 586 -12.72 -2.90 -22.31
C ALA A 586 -12.16 -4.19 -22.91
N VAL A 587 -12.03 -4.22 -24.24
CA VAL A 587 -11.45 -5.34 -25.00
C VAL A 587 -10.07 -4.96 -25.51
N VAL A 588 -9.10 -5.86 -25.38
CA VAL A 588 -7.77 -5.72 -25.97
C VAL A 588 -7.87 -5.84 -27.48
N HIS A 589 -7.64 -4.74 -28.18
CA HIS A 589 -7.69 -4.67 -29.63
C HIS A 589 -6.35 -5.05 -30.28
N SER A 590 -5.24 -4.56 -29.73
CA SER A 590 -3.89 -4.91 -30.18
C SER A 590 -2.90 -4.86 -29.01
N ILE A 591 -1.79 -5.58 -29.18
CA ILE A 591 -0.71 -5.65 -28.18
C ILE A 591 0.53 -5.05 -28.82
N GLN A 592 1.16 -4.11 -28.13
CA GLN A 592 2.41 -3.48 -28.57
C GLN A 592 3.60 -4.15 -27.88
N ASP A 593 4.73 -4.19 -28.57
CA ASP A 593 5.98 -4.83 -28.11
C ASP A 593 6.55 -4.21 -26.82
N THR A 594 6.07 -3.03 -26.41
CA THR A 594 6.55 -2.26 -25.26
C THR A 594 5.77 -2.50 -23.96
N GLY A 595 4.91 -3.53 -23.91
CA GLY A 595 4.05 -3.81 -22.74
C GLY A 595 2.79 -2.93 -22.68
N TYR A 596 2.46 -2.23 -23.76
CA TYR A 596 1.25 -1.43 -23.86
C TYR A 596 0.15 -2.18 -24.64
N LEU A 597 -1.08 -2.05 -24.16
CA LEU A 597 -2.29 -2.62 -24.74
C LEU A 597 -3.11 -1.50 -25.38
N GLU A 598 -3.56 -1.70 -26.61
CA GLU A 598 -4.56 -0.85 -27.24
C GLU A 598 -5.95 -1.41 -26.91
N LEU A 599 -6.77 -0.63 -26.21
CA LEU A 599 -8.08 -1.02 -25.74
C LEU A 599 -9.20 -0.35 -26.55
N ALA A 600 -10.33 -1.05 -26.64
CA ALA A 600 -11.57 -0.55 -27.21
C ALA A 600 -12.74 -0.81 -26.23
N CYS A 601 -13.68 0.14 -26.16
CA CYS A 601 -14.92 -0.04 -25.41
C CYS A 601 -16.11 0.63 -26.13
N CYS A 602 -17.31 0.15 -25.84
CA CYS A 602 -18.51 0.45 -26.62
C CYS A 602 -19.02 1.90 -26.45
N PHE A 603 -18.52 2.65 -25.46
CA PHE A 603 -18.93 4.03 -25.19
C PHE A 603 -17.86 5.07 -25.53
N ARG A 604 -16.64 4.66 -25.89
CA ARG A 604 -15.60 5.59 -26.35
C ARG A 604 -15.46 5.48 -27.86
N LYS A 605 -15.62 6.61 -28.55
CA LYS A 605 -15.21 6.71 -29.94
C LYS A 605 -13.68 6.71 -30.02
N GLY A 606 -13.11 5.66 -30.59
CA GLY A 606 -11.67 5.49 -30.76
C GLY A 606 -11.03 4.59 -29.71
N ARG A 607 -9.78 4.20 -29.99
CA ARG A 607 -8.98 3.30 -29.17
C ARG A 607 -8.04 4.12 -28.28
N TRP A 608 -7.59 3.55 -27.17
CA TRP A 608 -6.61 4.18 -26.29
C TRP A 608 -5.58 3.17 -25.79
N ILE A 609 -4.45 3.66 -25.31
CA ILE A 609 -3.30 2.84 -24.95
C ILE A 609 -3.16 2.84 -23.43
N THR A 610 -2.89 1.68 -22.83
CA THR A 610 -2.60 1.55 -21.39
C THR A 610 -1.51 0.50 -21.16
N HIS A 611 -0.77 0.60 -20.06
CA HIS A 611 0.25 -0.40 -19.73
C HIS A 611 -0.42 -1.64 -19.11
N TYR A 612 0.04 -2.85 -19.43
CA TYR A 612 -0.61 -4.08 -18.95
C TYR A 612 -0.65 -4.20 -17.42
N THR A 613 0.22 -3.47 -16.69
CA THR A 613 0.22 -3.47 -15.22
C THR A 613 -0.98 -2.75 -14.62
N ASP A 614 -1.55 -1.79 -15.34
CA ASP A 614 -2.60 -0.88 -14.85
C ASP A 614 -4.00 -1.49 -15.01
N VAL A 615 -4.09 -2.61 -15.72
CA VAL A 615 -5.32 -3.34 -15.96
C VAL A 615 -5.22 -4.77 -15.46
N GLU A 616 -6.37 -5.37 -15.19
CA GLU A 616 -6.49 -6.79 -14.87
C GLU A 616 -7.48 -7.46 -15.82
N LYS A 617 -7.22 -8.74 -16.10
CA LYS A 617 -8.05 -9.56 -16.98
C LYS A 617 -9.35 -9.93 -16.27
N VAL A 618 -10.47 -9.86 -16.97
CA VAL A 618 -11.78 -10.33 -16.51
C VAL A 618 -12.27 -11.49 -17.37
N PRO A 619 -13.23 -12.32 -16.89
CA PRO A 619 -13.82 -13.38 -17.71
C PRO A 619 -14.35 -12.84 -19.05
N CYS A 620 -13.98 -13.49 -20.15
CA CYS A 620 -14.38 -13.05 -21.47
C CYS A 620 -15.85 -13.41 -21.77
N PHE A 621 -16.58 -12.44 -22.32
CA PHE A 621 -17.91 -12.66 -22.88
C PHE A 621 -17.80 -13.28 -24.28
N LYS A 622 -18.52 -14.38 -24.51
CA LYS A 622 -18.49 -15.18 -25.74
C LYS A 622 -19.90 -15.43 -26.26
N VAL A 623 -20.02 -15.55 -27.58
CA VAL A 623 -21.27 -15.96 -28.24
C VAL A 623 -21.73 -17.32 -27.71
N GLY A 624 -23.02 -17.47 -27.44
CA GLY A 624 -23.64 -18.67 -26.88
C GLY A 624 -23.71 -18.71 -25.35
N GLN A 625 -23.04 -17.81 -24.63
CA GLN A 625 -23.16 -17.73 -23.18
C GLN A 625 -24.51 -17.14 -22.75
N HIS A 626 -25.05 -17.68 -21.65
CA HIS A 626 -26.25 -17.16 -21.02
C HIS A 626 -25.88 -16.04 -20.05
N VAL A 627 -26.65 -14.95 -20.08
CA VAL A 627 -26.44 -13.77 -19.25
C VAL A 627 -27.74 -13.30 -18.61
N GLN A 628 -27.60 -12.65 -17.48
CA GLN A 628 -28.67 -11.92 -16.80
C GLN A 628 -28.17 -10.53 -16.37
N PHE A 629 -29.09 -9.60 -16.10
CA PHE A 629 -28.69 -8.31 -15.52
C PHE A 629 -28.13 -8.50 -14.12
N ARG A 630 -27.09 -7.73 -13.79
CA ARG A 630 -26.47 -7.78 -12.46
C ARG A 630 -27.44 -7.35 -11.36
N SER A 631 -27.29 -7.96 -10.18
CA SER A 631 -28.12 -7.60 -9.02
C SER A 631 -27.84 -6.17 -8.55
N GLY A 632 -28.89 -5.42 -8.16
CA GLY A 632 -28.77 -4.04 -7.70
C GLY A 632 -28.55 -2.98 -8.80
N LEU A 633 -28.67 -3.34 -10.08
CA LEU A 633 -28.65 -2.39 -11.20
C LEU A 633 -29.91 -1.50 -11.18
N HIS A 634 -29.74 -0.20 -10.97
CA HIS A 634 -30.85 0.76 -11.00
C HIS A 634 -31.39 0.95 -12.44
N GLU A 635 -30.48 1.12 -13.41
CA GLU A 635 -30.80 1.17 -14.84
C GLU A 635 -29.57 0.75 -15.67
N PRO A 636 -29.72 -0.13 -16.68
CA PRO A 636 -28.64 -0.46 -17.61
C PRO A 636 -28.26 0.75 -18.46
N ARG A 637 -27.01 0.83 -18.91
CA ARG A 637 -26.48 2.00 -19.65
C ARG A 637 -27.22 2.29 -20.95
N TRP A 638 -27.87 1.29 -21.53
CA TRP A 638 -28.67 1.41 -22.75
C TRP A 638 -30.19 1.49 -22.50
N GLY A 639 -30.61 1.58 -21.23
CA GLY A 639 -32.00 1.56 -20.79
C GLY A 639 -32.64 0.17 -20.92
N TRP A 640 -33.73 -0.07 -20.19
CA TRP A 640 -34.38 -1.38 -20.13
C TRP A 640 -34.94 -1.85 -21.49
N ARG A 641 -35.46 -0.96 -22.34
CA ARG A 641 -35.92 -1.29 -23.72
C ARG A 641 -36.81 -2.55 -23.83
N GLY A 642 -37.71 -2.76 -22.87
CA GLY A 642 -38.63 -3.89 -22.83
C GLY A 642 -38.12 -5.09 -22.01
N THR A 643 -36.87 -5.09 -21.54
CA THR A 643 -36.38 -6.06 -20.55
C THR A 643 -36.74 -5.65 -19.12
N ARG A 644 -36.59 -6.58 -18.19
CA ARG A 644 -36.74 -6.41 -16.74
C ARG A 644 -35.44 -6.85 -16.05
N SER A 645 -35.30 -6.55 -14.76
CA SER A 645 -34.11 -6.90 -13.98
C SER A 645 -33.86 -8.42 -13.88
N ASP A 646 -34.89 -9.23 -14.05
CA ASP A 646 -34.85 -10.70 -14.04
C ASP A 646 -34.78 -11.33 -15.44
N SER A 647 -34.73 -10.51 -16.50
CA SER A 647 -34.64 -11.02 -17.88
C SER A 647 -33.32 -11.76 -18.11
N ARG A 648 -33.44 -12.95 -18.71
CA ARG A 648 -32.31 -13.80 -19.11
C ARG A 648 -32.20 -13.82 -20.63
N GLY A 649 -30.99 -13.91 -21.13
CA GLY A 649 -30.75 -13.95 -22.57
C GLY A 649 -29.46 -14.65 -22.95
N VAL A 650 -29.28 -14.86 -24.25
CA VAL A 650 -28.09 -15.48 -24.81
C VAL A 650 -27.33 -14.47 -25.64
N ILE A 651 -26.00 -14.42 -25.45
CA ILE A 651 -25.13 -13.56 -26.24
C ILE A 651 -25.10 -14.08 -27.68
N THR A 652 -25.58 -13.28 -28.63
CA THR A 652 -25.61 -13.63 -30.05
C THR A 652 -24.41 -13.07 -30.83
N SER A 653 -23.86 -11.95 -30.39
CA SER A 653 -22.66 -11.36 -31.01
C SER A 653 -21.90 -10.47 -30.03
N VAL A 654 -20.57 -10.50 -30.13
CA VAL A 654 -19.66 -9.59 -29.44
C VAL A 654 -18.84 -8.86 -30.50
N HIS A 655 -18.92 -7.53 -30.52
CA HIS A 655 -18.20 -6.68 -31.49
C HIS A 655 -16.80 -6.34 -30.99
N ALA A 656 -15.92 -5.95 -31.91
CA ALA A 656 -14.52 -5.62 -31.61
C ALA A 656 -14.32 -4.34 -30.77
N ASP A 657 -15.37 -3.52 -30.65
CA ASP A 657 -15.44 -2.38 -29.75
C ASP A 657 -16.01 -2.74 -28.37
N GLY A 658 -16.33 -4.00 -28.11
CA GLY A 658 -16.95 -4.45 -26.86
C GLY A 658 -18.47 -4.25 -26.80
N GLU A 659 -19.15 -3.87 -27.90
CA GLU A 659 -20.62 -3.90 -27.97
C GLU A 659 -21.10 -5.36 -27.90
N MET A 660 -22.01 -5.66 -26.97
CA MET A 660 -22.66 -6.97 -26.87
C MET A 660 -24.10 -6.91 -27.38
N ARG A 661 -24.49 -7.93 -28.15
CA ARG A 661 -25.90 -8.17 -28.51
C ARG A 661 -26.40 -9.43 -27.84
N VAL A 662 -27.54 -9.30 -27.18
CA VAL A 662 -28.18 -10.34 -26.39
C VAL A 662 -29.58 -10.57 -26.93
N ALA A 663 -29.91 -11.83 -27.22
CA ALA A 663 -31.28 -12.24 -27.47
C ALA A 663 -31.93 -12.57 -26.12
N PHE A 664 -32.86 -11.73 -25.67
CA PHE A 664 -33.65 -12.00 -24.48
C PHE A 664 -34.91 -12.79 -24.85
N PHE A 665 -35.29 -13.72 -23.99
CA PHE A 665 -36.50 -14.49 -24.16
C PHE A 665 -37.75 -13.59 -24.10
N GLY A 666 -38.74 -13.86 -24.96
CA GLY A 666 -39.97 -13.07 -25.04
C GLY A 666 -39.86 -11.68 -25.70
N LEU A 667 -38.67 -11.24 -26.13
CA LEU A 667 -38.48 -9.94 -26.78
C LEU A 667 -38.17 -10.07 -28.29
N PRO A 668 -38.93 -9.39 -29.17
CA PRO A 668 -38.62 -9.36 -30.59
C PRO A 668 -37.42 -8.44 -30.87
N GLY A 669 -36.29 -9.03 -31.26
CA GLY A 669 -35.08 -8.31 -31.67
C GLY A 669 -33.88 -8.54 -30.75
N LEU A 670 -32.71 -8.04 -31.17
CA LEU A 670 -31.48 -8.15 -30.38
C LEU A 670 -31.31 -6.92 -29.50
N TRP A 671 -31.22 -7.15 -28.20
CA TRP A 671 -30.94 -6.10 -27.22
C TRP A 671 -29.45 -5.77 -27.25
N ARG A 672 -29.12 -4.48 -27.19
CA ARG A 672 -27.75 -3.98 -27.25
C ARG A 672 -27.37 -3.39 -25.89
N GLY A 673 -26.21 -3.75 -25.36
CA GLY A 673 -25.70 -3.01 -24.21
C GLY A 673 -24.27 -3.31 -23.75
N ASP A 674 -23.94 -2.75 -22.58
CA ASP A 674 -22.63 -2.85 -21.96
C ASP A 674 -22.49 -4.22 -21.27
N PRO A 675 -21.43 -4.99 -21.57
CA PRO A 675 -21.08 -6.18 -20.80
C PRO A 675 -21.02 -5.96 -19.28
N ALA A 676 -20.68 -4.75 -18.81
CA ALA A 676 -20.64 -4.39 -17.38
C ALA A 676 -22.04 -4.40 -16.71
N ASP A 677 -23.13 -4.38 -17.49
CA ASP A 677 -24.50 -4.48 -16.98
C ASP A 677 -24.93 -5.94 -16.71
N PHE A 678 -24.10 -6.92 -17.12
CA PHE A 678 -24.43 -8.34 -17.11
C PHE A 678 -23.57 -9.18 -16.19
N GLU A 679 -24.16 -10.26 -15.70
CA GLU A 679 -23.47 -11.39 -15.07
C GLU A 679 -23.58 -12.62 -15.99
N ILE A 680 -22.46 -13.34 -16.17
CA ILE A 680 -22.44 -14.60 -16.91
C ILE A 680 -23.08 -15.68 -16.03
N MET A 681 -24.13 -16.33 -16.54
CA MET A 681 -24.74 -17.46 -15.86
C MET A 681 -23.89 -18.71 -16.08
N GLN A 682 -23.53 -19.38 -14.99
CA GLN A 682 -22.82 -20.65 -15.06
C GLN A 682 -23.77 -21.74 -15.59
N MET A 683 -23.41 -22.29 -16.75
CA MET A 683 -24.05 -23.43 -17.40
C MET A 683 -23.09 -24.61 -17.32
N PHE A 684 -23.62 -25.82 -17.09
CA PHE A 684 -22.84 -27.05 -17.16
C PHE A 684 -23.29 -27.88 -18.37
N GLU A 685 -22.34 -28.52 -19.03
CA GLU A 685 -22.63 -29.39 -20.17
C GLU A 685 -22.97 -30.81 -19.72
N VAL A 686 -23.74 -31.54 -20.54
CA VAL A 686 -24.01 -32.96 -20.28
C VAL A 686 -22.70 -33.75 -20.30
N GLY A 687 -22.43 -34.49 -19.23
CA GLY A 687 -21.18 -35.21 -19.01
C GLY A 687 -20.16 -34.45 -18.16
N GLU A 688 -20.41 -33.18 -17.80
CA GLU A 688 -19.57 -32.43 -16.88
C GLU A 688 -19.72 -32.95 -15.44
N TRP A 689 -18.61 -32.91 -14.69
CA TRP A 689 -18.55 -33.37 -13.31
C TRP A 689 -18.79 -32.19 -12.38
N VAL A 690 -19.73 -32.34 -11.46
CA VAL A 690 -20.18 -31.28 -10.57
C VAL A 690 -20.21 -31.74 -9.13
N ARG A 691 -20.01 -30.80 -8.20
CA ARG A 691 -20.14 -31.01 -6.76
C ARG A 691 -21.24 -30.13 -6.19
N ILE A 692 -22.02 -30.66 -5.24
CA ILE A 692 -22.96 -29.85 -4.46
C ILE A 692 -22.21 -28.95 -3.48
N ARG A 693 -22.48 -27.65 -3.54
CA ARG A 693 -21.88 -26.65 -2.65
C ARG A 693 -22.33 -26.82 -1.20
N ASP A 694 -21.54 -26.29 -0.28
CA ASP A 694 -21.77 -26.44 1.18
C ASP A 694 -23.00 -25.69 1.71
N ASP A 695 -23.48 -24.69 0.97
CA ASP A 695 -24.64 -23.86 1.29
C ASP A 695 -25.97 -24.41 0.74
N ALA A 696 -25.93 -25.45 -0.09
CA ALA A 696 -27.10 -26.08 -0.66
C ALA A 696 -27.75 -27.06 0.33
N GLY A 697 -29.09 -27.04 0.38
CA GLY A 697 -29.86 -27.99 1.21
C GLY A 697 -29.63 -29.45 0.76
N SER A 698 -29.69 -30.39 1.71
CA SER A 698 -29.55 -31.82 1.39
C SER A 698 -30.76 -32.35 0.62
N TRP A 699 -30.50 -33.24 -0.34
CA TRP A 699 -31.53 -33.97 -1.07
C TRP A 699 -31.26 -35.47 -0.93
N LYS A 700 -32.14 -36.19 -0.21
CA LYS A 700 -31.97 -37.62 0.11
C LYS A 700 -30.62 -37.91 0.78
N THR A 701 -29.82 -38.86 0.24
CA THR A 701 -28.47 -39.16 0.77
C THR A 701 -27.40 -38.22 0.23
N ILE A 702 -27.78 -37.27 -0.62
CA ILE A 702 -26.88 -36.29 -1.22
C ILE A 702 -26.83 -35.03 -0.35
N GLY A 703 -25.64 -34.75 0.17
CA GLY A 703 -25.35 -33.53 0.91
C GLY A 703 -24.21 -32.73 0.26
N ALA A 704 -23.87 -31.62 0.90
CA ALA A 704 -22.67 -30.84 0.64
C ALA A 704 -21.45 -31.75 0.36
N GLY A 705 -20.72 -31.44 -0.71
CA GLY A 705 -19.52 -32.18 -1.10
C GLY A 705 -19.74 -33.43 -1.98
N SER A 706 -20.99 -33.83 -2.24
CA SER A 706 -21.30 -34.96 -3.12
C SER A 706 -20.93 -34.63 -4.57
N ILE A 707 -20.35 -35.59 -5.29
CA ILE A 707 -19.91 -35.44 -6.69
C ILE A 707 -20.82 -36.26 -7.60
N GLY A 708 -21.27 -35.64 -8.71
CA GLY A 708 -22.14 -36.26 -9.70
C GLY A 708 -21.80 -35.81 -11.11
N ILE A 709 -22.49 -36.41 -12.10
CA ILE A 709 -22.31 -36.12 -13.52
C ILE A 709 -23.60 -35.51 -14.08
N VAL A 710 -23.50 -34.39 -14.79
CA VAL A 710 -24.63 -33.73 -15.44
C VAL A 710 -25.21 -34.63 -16.53
N GLN A 711 -26.52 -34.88 -16.49
CA GLN A 711 -27.23 -35.76 -17.43
C GLN A 711 -28.24 -35.04 -18.32
N GLY A 712 -28.54 -33.77 -18.06
CA GLY A 712 -29.51 -32.98 -18.85
C GLY A 712 -29.79 -31.62 -18.24
N ILE A 713 -30.37 -30.72 -19.03
CA ILE A 713 -30.66 -29.32 -18.68
C ILE A 713 -32.18 -29.12 -18.74
N GLY A 714 -32.78 -28.43 -17.76
CA GLY A 714 -34.24 -28.24 -17.65
C GLY A 714 -34.77 -27.10 -18.54
N TYR A 715 -35.85 -27.33 -19.29
CA TYR A 715 -36.46 -26.34 -20.16
C TYR A 715 -37.98 -26.26 -19.92
N GLU A 716 -38.53 -25.05 -19.89
CA GLU A 716 -39.96 -24.77 -19.93
C GLU A 716 -40.30 -24.17 -21.31
N GLY A 717 -40.77 -25.00 -22.24
CA GLY A 717 -40.89 -24.62 -23.65
C GLY A 717 -39.52 -24.53 -24.33
N ASP A 718 -39.24 -23.40 -25.00
CA ASP A 718 -37.92 -23.09 -25.59
C ASP A 718 -37.02 -22.31 -24.62
N GLU A 719 -37.49 -22.04 -23.39
CA GLU A 719 -36.77 -21.26 -22.39
C GLU A 719 -36.10 -22.17 -21.35
N TRP A 720 -34.84 -21.89 -21.05
CA TRP A 720 -34.13 -22.58 -19.98
C TRP A 720 -34.69 -22.13 -18.61
N ASP A 721 -35.24 -23.08 -17.84
CA ASP A 721 -35.94 -22.79 -16.57
C ASP A 721 -34.98 -22.48 -15.41
N GLY A 722 -33.67 -22.63 -15.63
CA GLY A 722 -32.62 -22.44 -14.62
C GLY A 722 -32.24 -23.70 -13.87
N THR A 723 -32.85 -24.84 -14.18
CA THR A 723 -32.56 -26.12 -13.53
C THR A 723 -31.66 -27.02 -14.38
N ILE A 724 -30.98 -27.93 -13.70
CA ILE A 724 -30.13 -28.94 -14.30
C ILE A 724 -30.35 -30.29 -13.63
N SER A 725 -30.25 -31.37 -14.41
CA SER A 725 -30.36 -32.74 -13.95
C SER A 725 -28.99 -33.40 -13.81
N VAL A 726 -28.70 -33.96 -12.63
CA VAL A 726 -27.41 -34.57 -12.29
C VAL A 726 -27.63 -35.98 -11.74
N GLY A 727 -26.85 -36.93 -12.24
CA GLY A 727 -26.77 -38.28 -11.70
C GLY A 727 -25.70 -38.37 -10.62
N PHE A 728 -26.08 -38.81 -9.42
CA PHE A 728 -25.16 -39.00 -8.29
C PHE A 728 -25.05 -40.46 -7.90
N CYS A 729 -23.85 -40.85 -7.48
CA CYS A 729 -23.49 -42.22 -7.20
C CYS A 729 -24.38 -42.83 -6.11
N GLY A 730 -25.07 -43.93 -6.45
CA GLY A 730 -25.93 -44.68 -5.52
C GLY A 730 -27.37 -44.17 -5.39
N GLU A 731 -27.78 -43.16 -6.16
CA GLU A 731 -29.17 -42.69 -6.22
C GLU A 731 -29.84 -43.14 -7.53
N GLN A 732 -31.08 -43.63 -7.43
CA GLN A 732 -31.85 -44.09 -8.61
C GLN A 732 -32.51 -42.95 -9.38
N GLU A 733 -32.84 -41.86 -8.70
CA GLU A 733 -33.45 -40.67 -9.30
C GLU A 733 -32.38 -39.61 -9.55
N ARG A 734 -32.56 -38.84 -10.64
CA ARG A 734 -31.69 -37.71 -10.95
C ARG A 734 -32.04 -36.55 -10.03
N TRP A 735 -31.02 -35.91 -9.48
CA TRP A 735 -31.19 -34.65 -8.79
C TRP A 735 -31.54 -33.57 -9.83
N VAL A 736 -32.58 -32.77 -9.57
CA VAL A 736 -32.97 -31.62 -10.39
C VAL A 736 -32.98 -30.38 -9.50
N GLY A 737 -32.18 -29.39 -9.85
CA GLY A 737 -32.07 -28.17 -9.06
C GLY A 737 -31.33 -27.05 -9.78
N PRO A 738 -31.22 -25.86 -9.15
CA PRO A 738 -30.61 -24.70 -9.78
C PRO A 738 -29.10 -24.87 -9.92
N THR A 739 -28.51 -24.32 -10.99
CA THR A 739 -27.05 -24.40 -11.23
C THR A 739 -26.23 -23.70 -10.14
N SER A 740 -26.83 -22.77 -9.40
CA SER A 740 -26.19 -22.08 -8.27
C SER A 740 -25.79 -23.00 -7.12
N HIS A 741 -26.42 -24.17 -6.98
CA HIS A 741 -26.09 -25.16 -5.95
C HIS A 741 -24.90 -26.05 -6.32
N LEU A 742 -24.34 -25.87 -7.52
CA LEU A 742 -23.29 -26.72 -8.07
C LEU A 742 -22.00 -25.94 -8.32
N GLU A 743 -20.88 -26.65 -8.28
CA GLU A 743 -19.58 -26.18 -8.77
C GLU A 743 -18.95 -27.24 -9.67
N SER A 744 -18.13 -26.83 -10.65
CA SER A 744 -17.42 -27.76 -11.53
C SER A 744 -16.25 -28.40 -10.77
N VAL A 745 -15.98 -29.68 -11.01
CA VAL A 745 -14.84 -30.40 -10.42
C VAL A 745 -14.04 -31.14 -11.47
N ASP A 746 -12.75 -31.34 -11.18
CA ASP A 746 -11.88 -32.09 -12.07
C ASP A 746 -12.42 -33.50 -12.33
N ARG A 747 -12.51 -33.82 -13.61
CA ARG A 747 -12.98 -35.13 -14.08
C ARG A 747 -11.96 -36.21 -13.76
N LEU A 748 -12.41 -37.28 -13.11
CA LEU A 748 -11.62 -38.51 -12.99
C LEU A 748 -11.64 -39.29 -14.31
N MET A 749 -10.50 -39.88 -14.66
CA MET A 749 -10.30 -40.64 -15.89
C MET A 749 -9.87 -42.08 -15.61
N VAL A 750 -10.30 -42.98 -16.50
CA VAL A 750 -9.84 -44.38 -16.51
C VAL A 750 -8.32 -44.40 -16.70
N GLY A 751 -7.63 -45.23 -15.90
CA GLY A 751 -6.17 -45.35 -15.87
C GLY A 751 -5.47 -44.58 -14.76
N GLN A 752 -6.15 -43.63 -14.09
CA GLN A 752 -5.56 -42.90 -12.96
C GLN A 752 -5.47 -43.77 -11.70
N LYS A 753 -4.40 -43.57 -10.91
CA LYS A 753 -4.23 -44.20 -9.59
C LYS A 753 -4.93 -43.36 -8.52
N VAL A 754 -5.74 -44.00 -7.70
CA VAL A 754 -6.50 -43.37 -6.63
C VAL A 754 -6.39 -44.17 -5.34
N ARG A 755 -6.61 -43.49 -4.21
CA ARG A 755 -6.81 -44.09 -2.89
C ARG A 755 -7.97 -43.43 -2.16
N VAL A 756 -8.47 -44.07 -1.12
CA VAL A 756 -9.54 -43.52 -0.28
C VAL A 756 -8.98 -42.43 0.64
N LYS A 757 -9.59 -41.23 0.62
CA LYS A 757 -9.22 -40.09 1.47
C LYS A 757 -9.17 -40.50 2.95
N LEU A 758 -8.19 -40.01 3.70
CA LEU A 758 -8.04 -40.30 5.13
C LEU A 758 -9.23 -39.82 5.98
N SER A 759 -10.00 -38.85 5.50
CA SER A 759 -11.20 -38.35 6.16
C SER A 759 -12.41 -39.30 6.07
N VAL A 760 -12.38 -40.28 5.17
CA VAL A 760 -13.50 -41.21 4.94
C VAL A 760 -13.41 -42.39 5.91
N LYS A 761 -14.22 -42.38 6.97
CA LYS A 761 -14.23 -43.48 7.96
C LYS A 761 -14.68 -44.81 7.37
N GLN A 762 -15.63 -44.78 6.44
CA GLN A 762 -16.17 -45.96 5.78
C GLN A 762 -16.65 -45.58 4.37
N PRO A 763 -16.10 -46.19 3.30
CA PRO A 763 -16.51 -45.91 1.94
C PRO A 763 -17.91 -46.50 1.67
N ARG A 764 -18.69 -45.83 0.82
CA ARG A 764 -20.10 -46.14 0.51
C ARG A 764 -20.30 -47.59 0.09
N PHE A 765 -19.36 -48.15 -0.68
CA PHE A 765 -19.43 -49.54 -1.17
C PHE A 765 -18.61 -50.53 -0.32
N GLY A 766 -18.11 -50.09 0.84
CA GLY A 766 -17.31 -50.91 1.74
C GLY A 766 -15.86 -51.10 1.27
N TRP A 767 -15.03 -51.58 2.21
CA TRP A 767 -13.58 -51.69 2.01
C TRP A 767 -13.17 -52.87 1.11
N SER A 768 -14.00 -53.90 0.93
CA SER A 768 -13.69 -55.10 0.12
C SER A 768 -12.32 -55.76 0.39
N GLY A 769 -11.75 -55.59 1.59
CA GLY A 769 -10.42 -56.10 1.97
C GLY A 769 -9.28 -55.08 1.83
N HIS A 770 -9.58 -53.84 1.45
CA HIS A 770 -8.63 -52.75 1.30
C HIS A 770 -8.62 -51.81 2.53
N SER A 771 -7.67 -50.89 2.55
CA SER A 771 -7.50 -49.86 3.60
C SER A 771 -7.16 -48.51 2.96
N HIS A 772 -7.03 -47.45 3.75
CA HIS A 772 -6.58 -46.14 3.26
C HIS A 772 -5.22 -46.17 2.54
N GLY A 773 -4.37 -47.15 2.86
CA GLY A 773 -3.07 -47.34 2.18
C GLY A 773 -3.16 -48.10 0.85
N SER A 774 -4.34 -48.62 0.49
CA SER A 774 -4.53 -49.37 -0.75
C SER A 774 -4.68 -48.42 -1.93
N ILE A 775 -3.79 -48.56 -2.90
CA ILE A 775 -3.79 -47.80 -4.16
C ILE A 775 -4.35 -48.70 -5.25
N GLY A 776 -5.33 -48.20 -6.00
CA GLY A 776 -5.90 -48.89 -7.13
C GLY A 776 -6.03 -48.00 -8.35
N THR A 777 -6.18 -48.61 -9.52
CA THR A 777 -6.31 -47.92 -10.81
C THR A 777 -7.78 -47.90 -11.23
N ILE A 778 -8.30 -46.74 -11.64
CA ILE A 778 -9.66 -46.63 -12.17
C ILE A 778 -9.74 -47.44 -13.48
N SER A 779 -10.61 -48.46 -13.52
CA SER A 779 -10.81 -49.33 -14.69
C SER A 779 -12.06 -48.98 -15.50
N ALA A 780 -13.09 -48.43 -14.86
CA ALA A 780 -14.30 -47.91 -15.51
C ALA A 780 -15.01 -46.89 -14.61
N ILE A 781 -15.84 -46.05 -15.21
CA ILE A 781 -16.67 -45.06 -14.53
C ILE A 781 -18.10 -45.16 -15.07
N ASP A 782 -19.08 -45.30 -14.18
CA ASP A 782 -20.50 -45.40 -14.55
C ASP A 782 -21.13 -44.00 -14.72
N ALA A 783 -22.33 -43.93 -15.31
CA ALA A 783 -23.00 -42.67 -15.66
C ALA A 783 -23.45 -41.82 -14.45
N ASP A 784 -23.45 -42.40 -13.25
CA ASP A 784 -23.73 -41.73 -11.97
C ASP A 784 -22.45 -41.32 -11.22
N GLY A 785 -21.27 -41.51 -11.81
CA GLY A 785 -19.98 -41.18 -11.19
C GLY A 785 -19.38 -42.30 -10.34
N LYS A 786 -19.99 -43.49 -10.30
CA LYS A 786 -19.43 -44.66 -9.59
C LYS A 786 -18.14 -45.15 -10.24
N LEU A 787 -17.09 -45.31 -9.44
CA LEU A 787 -15.78 -45.75 -9.89
C LEU A 787 -15.60 -47.25 -9.68
N ARG A 788 -15.08 -47.95 -10.71
CA ARG A 788 -14.59 -49.33 -10.60
C ARG A 788 -13.07 -49.32 -10.54
N ILE A 789 -12.51 -49.89 -9.49
CA ILE A 789 -11.08 -49.86 -9.18
C ILE A 789 -10.48 -51.25 -9.37
N TYR A 790 -9.38 -51.30 -10.12
CA TYR A 790 -8.54 -52.47 -10.29
C TYR A 790 -7.33 -52.39 -9.34
N THR A 791 -7.08 -53.47 -8.60
CA THR A 791 -5.89 -53.62 -7.75
C THR A 791 -5.15 -54.90 -8.12
N PRO A 792 -3.81 -54.87 -8.30
CA PRO A 792 -3.04 -56.05 -8.64
C PRO A 792 -2.82 -56.95 -7.40
N ALA A 793 -3.86 -57.69 -7.01
CA ALA A 793 -3.80 -58.82 -6.06
C ALA A 793 -5.16 -59.52 -5.97
N GLY A 794 -5.47 -60.48 -6.84
CA GLY A 794 -6.45 -61.58 -6.64
C GLY A 794 -7.85 -61.31 -6.03
N SER A 795 -8.31 -60.06 -5.94
CA SER A 795 -9.50 -59.66 -5.15
C SER A 795 -10.62 -59.11 -6.04
N LYS A 796 -11.85 -59.24 -5.54
CA LYS A 796 -13.10 -58.85 -6.21
C LYS A 796 -13.06 -57.37 -6.61
N ALA A 797 -13.84 -57.01 -7.64
CA ALA A 797 -13.97 -55.63 -8.11
C ALA A 797 -14.26 -54.66 -6.95
N TRP A 798 -13.36 -53.70 -6.71
CA TRP A 798 -13.50 -52.68 -5.68
C TRP A 798 -14.22 -51.47 -6.27
N MET A 799 -15.34 -51.08 -5.68
CA MET A 799 -16.15 -49.94 -6.15
C MET A 799 -16.00 -48.80 -5.16
N LEU A 800 -15.90 -47.57 -5.65
CA LEU A 800 -15.77 -46.37 -4.82
C LEU A 800 -16.67 -45.25 -5.36
N ASP A 801 -17.10 -44.38 -4.46
CA ASP A 801 -17.74 -43.11 -4.80
C ASP A 801 -16.65 -42.09 -5.15
N ALA A 802 -16.84 -41.29 -6.19
CA ALA A 802 -15.88 -40.27 -6.59
C ALA A 802 -15.63 -39.21 -5.52
N ALA A 803 -16.61 -38.96 -4.63
CA ALA A 803 -16.44 -38.03 -3.52
C ALA A 803 -15.41 -38.53 -2.48
N GLU A 804 -15.19 -39.84 -2.39
CA GLU A 804 -14.41 -40.50 -1.34
C GLU A 804 -12.92 -40.69 -1.70
N VAL A 805 -12.55 -40.46 -2.96
CA VAL A 805 -11.22 -40.78 -3.47
C VAL A 805 -10.37 -39.54 -3.73
N GLU A 806 -9.06 -39.71 -3.59
CA GLU A 806 -8.04 -38.75 -3.99
C GLU A 806 -7.07 -39.37 -4.99
N LEU A 807 -6.53 -38.54 -5.89
CA LEU A 807 -5.49 -38.94 -6.83
C LEU A 807 -4.18 -39.16 -6.07
N VAL A 808 -3.47 -40.23 -6.43
CA VAL A 808 -2.13 -40.51 -5.89
C VAL A 808 -1.10 -40.06 -6.92
N GLU A 809 -0.49 -38.91 -6.66
CA GLU A 809 0.72 -38.48 -7.36
C GLU A 809 1.93 -39.21 -6.76
N GLU A 810 2.69 -39.94 -7.57
CA GLU A 810 3.99 -40.44 -7.13
C GLU A 810 4.96 -39.25 -7.12
N GLU A 811 5.38 -38.77 -5.94
CA GLU A 811 6.43 -37.74 -5.84
C GLU A 811 7.74 -38.30 -6.40
N GLU A 812 8.17 -37.77 -7.55
CA GLU A 812 9.49 -38.03 -8.11
C GLU A 812 10.58 -37.44 -7.20
N LEU A 813 11.70 -38.15 -7.04
CA LEU A 813 12.84 -37.69 -6.25
C LEU A 813 13.49 -36.45 -6.90
N GLY A 814 13.65 -35.38 -6.11
CA GLY A 814 14.28 -34.14 -6.55
C GLY A 814 15.71 -33.97 -6.04
N ILE A 815 16.48 -33.09 -6.69
CA ILE A 815 17.75 -32.59 -6.13
C ILE A 815 17.45 -31.79 -4.86
N GLY A 816 18.19 -32.05 -3.78
CA GLY A 816 17.98 -31.50 -2.45
C GLY A 816 17.14 -32.41 -1.53
N ASP A 817 16.51 -33.45 -2.06
CA ASP A 817 15.78 -34.41 -1.24
C ASP A 817 16.74 -35.18 -0.34
N TRP A 818 16.34 -35.32 0.92
CA TRP A 818 17.02 -36.19 1.86
C TRP A 818 16.57 -37.61 1.59
N VAL A 819 17.52 -38.51 1.44
CA VAL A 819 17.25 -39.87 0.99
C VAL A 819 18.02 -40.89 1.83
N ARG A 820 17.47 -42.10 1.86
CA ARG A 820 18.18 -43.31 2.30
C ARG A 820 17.87 -44.46 1.36
N VAL A 821 18.72 -45.47 1.37
CA VAL A 821 18.52 -46.67 0.54
C VAL A 821 17.33 -47.47 1.08
N ARG A 822 16.35 -47.77 0.23
CA ARG A 822 15.15 -48.54 0.58
C ARG A 822 15.51 -49.86 1.23
N ALA A 823 14.77 -50.24 2.27
CA ALA A 823 14.99 -51.51 2.98
C ALA A 823 14.80 -52.75 2.07
N SER A 824 14.08 -52.61 0.95
CA SER A 824 13.88 -53.67 -0.04
C SER A 824 15.08 -53.91 -0.97
N VAL A 825 16.08 -53.03 -0.99
CA VAL A 825 17.26 -53.14 -1.86
C VAL A 825 18.34 -53.94 -1.14
N SER A 826 18.63 -55.16 -1.58
CA SER A 826 19.69 -55.98 -0.97
C SER A 826 21.11 -55.50 -1.34
N THR A 827 21.32 -55.14 -2.61
CA THR A 827 22.60 -54.59 -3.11
C THR A 827 22.32 -53.51 -4.15
N PRO A 828 22.78 -52.26 -3.94
CA PRO A 828 22.68 -51.18 -4.92
C PRO A 828 23.45 -51.50 -6.19
N THR A 829 22.95 -51.00 -7.32
CA THR A 829 23.49 -51.21 -8.67
C THR A 829 24.96 -50.78 -8.77
N HIS A 830 25.34 -49.71 -8.08
CA HIS A 830 26.72 -49.18 -8.07
C HIS A 830 27.52 -49.60 -6.83
N HIS A 831 27.05 -50.61 -6.09
CA HIS A 831 27.64 -51.18 -4.87
C HIS A 831 27.59 -50.24 -3.64
N TRP A 832 27.62 -50.83 -2.45
CA TRP A 832 27.45 -50.13 -1.17
C TRP A 832 28.56 -49.12 -0.85
N GLY A 833 29.83 -49.45 -1.11
CA GLY A 833 30.94 -48.66 -0.60
C GLY A 833 30.88 -48.53 0.93
N GLU A 834 30.90 -47.30 1.45
CA GLU A 834 30.78 -46.99 2.89
C GLU A 834 29.33 -46.70 3.34
N VAL A 835 28.36 -46.81 2.44
CA VAL A 835 26.94 -46.51 2.68
C VAL A 835 26.21 -47.75 3.21
N SER A 836 25.19 -47.54 4.03
CA SER A 836 24.28 -48.58 4.53
C SER A 836 22.83 -48.09 4.47
N HIS A 837 21.85 -48.96 4.75
CA HIS A 837 20.45 -48.55 4.90
C HIS A 837 20.21 -47.50 6.00
N ALA A 838 21.12 -47.38 6.98
CA ALA A 838 21.03 -46.38 8.04
C ALA A 838 21.63 -45.03 7.63
N SER A 839 22.38 -44.97 6.53
CA SER A 839 23.02 -43.75 6.06
C SER A 839 21.97 -42.82 5.45
N ILE A 840 21.97 -41.58 5.91
CA ILE A 840 21.09 -40.52 5.40
C ILE A 840 21.95 -39.55 4.61
N GLY A 841 21.57 -39.31 3.35
CA GLY A 841 22.29 -38.42 2.45
C GLY A 841 21.35 -37.45 1.75
N VAL A 842 21.90 -36.49 1.02
CA VAL A 842 21.16 -35.47 0.29
C VAL A 842 21.43 -35.65 -1.20
N VAL A 843 20.38 -35.72 -2.02
CA VAL A 843 20.52 -35.82 -3.49
C VAL A 843 21.18 -34.54 -4.01
N HIS A 844 22.37 -34.67 -4.59
CA HIS A 844 23.19 -33.55 -5.07
C HIS A 844 23.08 -33.36 -6.59
N ARG A 845 22.89 -34.44 -7.35
CA ARG A 845 22.70 -34.41 -8.81
C ARG A 845 21.81 -35.56 -9.25
N MET A 846 21.04 -35.33 -10.31
CA MET A 846 20.22 -36.34 -10.96
C MET A 846 20.35 -36.22 -12.49
N GLU A 847 20.55 -37.33 -13.19
CA GLU A 847 20.62 -37.38 -14.65
C GLU A 847 20.26 -38.79 -15.13
N ASN A 848 19.33 -38.92 -16.08
CA ASN A 848 18.96 -40.21 -16.71
C ASN A 848 18.72 -41.37 -15.71
N ASP A 849 17.89 -41.14 -14.69
CA ASP A 849 17.56 -42.12 -13.62
C ASP A 849 18.74 -42.48 -12.68
N GLU A 850 19.87 -41.78 -12.79
CA GLU A 850 21.00 -41.86 -11.85
C GLU A 850 20.98 -40.69 -10.86
N LEU A 851 21.27 -41.01 -9.59
CA LEU A 851 21.36 -40.08 -8.48
C LEU A 851 22.77 -40.07 -7.91
N TRP A 852 23.30 -38.88 -7.69
CA TRP A 852 24.52 -38.64 -6.92
C TRP A 852 24.12 -38.08 -5.56
N VAL A 853 24.35 -38.84 -4.50
CA VAL A 853 23.96 -38.51 -3.13
C VAL A 853 25.19 -38.10 -2.33
N ALA A 854 25.11 -36.94 -1.68
CA ALA A 854 26.12 -36.48 -0.75
C ALA A 854 25.85 -37.07 0.64
N PHE A 855 26.83 -37.78 1.18
CA PHE A 855 26.85 -38.22 2.58
C PHE A 855 27.87 -37.38 3.34
N CYS A 856 27.54 -36.93 4.55
CA CYS A 856 28.39 -36.02 5.32
C CYS A 856 29.76 -36.59 5.71
N PHE A 857 29.94 -37.90 5.56
CA PHE A 857 31.15 -38.64 5.88
C PHE A 857 31.98 -39.05 4.67
N MET A 858 31.51 -38.78 3.44
CA MET A 858 32.23 -39.10 2.21
C MET A 858 32.73 -37.82 1.54
N GLU A 859 33.93 -37.87 0.96
CA GLU A 859 34.48 -36.77 0.16
C GLU A 859 33.94 -36.75 -1.27
N ARG A 860 33.43 -37.89 -1.77
CA ARG A 860 32.87 -38.04 -3.12
C ARG A 860 31.39 -38.37 -3.05
N LEU A 861 30.63 -37.91 -4.04
CA LEU A 861 29.21 -38.23 -4.19
C LEU A 861 29.02 -39.71 -4.49
N TRP A 862 28.05 -40.34 -3.83
CA TRP A 862 27.70 -41.74 -4.01
C TRP A 862 26.68 -41.90 -5.13
N LEU A 863 26.96 -42.78 -6.09
CA LEU A 863 26.14 -42.99 -7.29
C LEU A 863 25.12 -44.12 -7.05
N CYS A 864 23.87 -43.94 -7.46
CA CYS A 864 22.80 -44.94 -7.35
C CYS A 864 21.67 -44.71 -8.36
N LYS A 865 20.69 -45.62 -8.43
CA LYS A 865 19.48 -45.44 -9.25
C LYS A 865 18.34 -44.83 -8.43
N ALA A 866 17.48 -44.03 -9.06
CA ALA A 866 16.42 -43.32 -8.33
C ALA A 866 15.43 -44.25 -7.63
N TRP A 867 15.10 -45.39 -8.25
CA TRP A 867 14.22 -46.40 -7.65
C TRP A 867 14.79 -47.07 -6.39
N GLU A 868 16.12 -47.03 -6.18
CA GLU A 868 16.79 -47.62 -5.00
C GLU A 868 16.61 -46.77 -3.74
N MET A 869 16.19 -45.51 -3.91
CA MET A 869 16.09 -44.51 -2.87
C MET A 869 14.66 -44.29 -2.39
N GLU A 870 14.53 -43.98 -1.12
CA GLU A 870 13.31 -43.41 -0.54
C GLU A 870 13.62 -42.07 0.12
N LYS A 871 12.65 -41.15 0.02
CA LYS A 871 12.71 -39.83 0.60
C LYS A 871 12.51 -39.91 2.11
N VAL A 872 13.31 -39.16 2.87
CA VAL A 872 13.22 -39.01 4.32
C VAL A 872 13.05 -37.55 4.71
N ARG A 873 12.50 -37.30 5.91
CA ARG A 873 12.29 -35.93 6.39
C ARG A 873 13.63 -35.19 6.54
N PRO A 874 13.81 -34.00 5.95
CA PRO A 874 15.00 -33.18 6.17
C PRO A 874 15.03 -32.61 7.60
N PHE A 875 16.22 -32.50 8.18
CA PHE A 875 16.43 -31.71 9.41
C PHE A 875 16.43 -30.21 9.08
N LYS A 876 15.81 -29.40 9.94
CA LYS A 876 15.69 -27.94 9.76
C LYS A 876 16.29 -27.18 10.93
N VAL A 877 16.78 -25.97 10.68
CA VAL A 877 17.18 -25.05 11.76
C VAL A 877 15.97 -24.79 12.65
N GLY A 878 16.16 -24.95 13.95
CA GLY A 878 15.10 -24.88 14.95
C GLY A 878 14.60 -26.24 15.44
N ASP A 879 14.86 -27.34 14.72
CA ASP A 879 14.46 -28.69 15.14
C ASP A 879 15.07 -29.04 16.50
N ARG A 880 14.23 -29.56 17.41
CA ARG A 880 14.68 -30.14 18.69
C ARG A 880 15.09 -31.58 18.47
N VAL A 881 16.31 -31.90 18.88
CA VAL A 881 16.97 -33.16 18.56
C VAL A 881 17.69 -33.76 19.77
N ARG A 882 17.86 -35.09 19.72
CA ARG A 882 18.66 -35.87 20.67
C ARG A 882 19.53 -36.86 19.92
N ILE A 883 20.61 -37.32 20.56
CA ILE A 883 21.47 -38.35 20.00
C ILE A 883 20.74 -39.70 20.04
N ARG A 884 20.84 -40.46 18.95
CA ARG A 884 20.22 -41.79 18.82
C ARG A 884 20.70 -42.72 19.94
N GLU A 885 19.77 -43.41 20.58
CA GLU A 885 20.07 -44.42 21.60
C GLU A 885 20.83 -45.61 21.00
N GLY A 886 21.82 -46.12 21.72
CA GLY A 886 22.66 -47.24 21.27
C GLY A 886 23.82 -46.86 20.34
N LEU A 887 24.03 -45.58 20.03
CA LEU A 887 25.22 -45.11 19.31
C LEU A 887 26.51 -45.30 20.12
N VAL A 888 27.45 -46.13 19.67
CA VAL A 888 28.68 -46.40 20.45
C VAL A 888 29.64 -45.19 20.44
N THR A 889 29.94 -44.68 19.25
CA THR A 889 30.80 -43.49 19.07
C THR A 889 30.30 -42.68 17.88
N PRO A 890 29.86 -41.42 18.05
CA PRO A 890 29.51 -40.55 16.94
C PRO A 890 30.75 -40.23 16.12
N ARG A 891 30.55 -40.04 14.81
CA ARG A 891 31.65 -39.90 13.84
C ARG A 891 32.62 -38.75 14.14
N TRP A 892 32.14 -37.65 14.69
CA TRP A 892 32.95 -36.48 15.08
C TRP A 892 33.29 -36.44 16.58
N GLY A 893 33.16 -37.57 17.26
CA GLY A 893 33.46 -37.72 18.68
C GLY A 893 32.36 -37.15 19.58
N TRP A 894 32.31 -37.67 20.81
CA TRP A 894 31.29 -37.29 21.78
C TRP A 894 31.43 -35.84 22.25
N GLY A 895 32.66 -35.31 22.33
CA GLY A 895 32.89 -34.04 23.03
C GLY A 895 32.63 -34.22 24.54
N MET A 896 31.79 -33.35 25.12
CA MET A 896 31.27 -33.46 26.50
C MET A 896 29.83 -34.01 26.54
N GLU A 897 29.26 -34.33 25.38
CA GLU A 897 27.87 -34.72 25.21
C GLU A 897 27.69 -36.22 25.48
N THR A 898 26.48 -36.63 25.89
CA THR A 898 26.11 -38.03 26.16
C THR A 898 24.79 -38.36 25.48
N HIS A 899 24.35 -39.61 25.51
CA HIS A 899 23.03 -40.01 25.01
C HIS A 899 21.85 -39.24 25.62
N ALA A 900 22.04 -38.65 26.82
CA ALA A 900 21.03 -37.83 27.48
C ALA A 900 20.99 -36.37 26.99
N SER A 901 21.93 -35.95 26.15
CA SER A 901 22.04 -34.57 25.67
C SER A 901 20.92 -34.23 24.67
N LYS A 902 20.21 -33.14 24.95
CA LYS A 902 19.17 -32.56 24.08
C LYS A 902 19.61 -31.20 23.55
N GLY A 903 19.38 -30.96 22.27
CA GLY A 903 19.87 -29.77 21.59
C GLY A 903 18.91 -29.27 20.53
N GLN A 904 19.27 -28.13 19.95
CA GLN A 904 18.55 -27.53 18.84
C GLN A 904 19.47 -27.47 17.62
N VAL A 905 18.96 -27.85 16.46
CA VAL A 905 19.68 -27.66 15.19
C VAL A 905 19.79 -26.17 14.93
N VAL A 906 21.02 -25.65 14.85
CA VAL A 906 21.31 -24.24 14.56
C VAL A 906 21.93 -24.05 13.17
N GLY A 907 22.30 -25.14 12.50
CA GLY A 907 22.76 -25.16 11.12
C GLY A 907 22.73 -26.56 10.54
N VAL A 908 22.60 -26.66 9.23
CA VAL A 908 22.64 -27.90 8.45
C VAL A 908 23.55 -27.61 7.25
N ASP A 909 24.51 -28.48 6.95
CA ASP A 909 25.46 -28.32 5.84
C ASP A 909 24.97 -29.02 4.56
N ALA A 910 25.50 -28.64 3.38
CA ALA A 910 25.01 -29.11 2.07
C ALA A 910 25.09 -30.64 1.90
N ASN A 911 26.01 -31.30 2.59
CA ASN A 911 26.16 -32.75 2.59
C ASN A 911 25.34 -33.46 3.68
N GLY A 912 24.41 -32.74 4.33
CA GLY A 912 23.57 -33.23 5.41
C GLY A 912 24.18 -33.06 6.81
N LYS A 913 25.45 -32.63 6.97
CA LYS A 913 26.08 -32.53 8.31
C LYS A 913 25.32 -31.56 9.22
N LEU A 914 25.02 -31.97 10.45
CA LEU A 914 24.24 -31.16 11.39
C LEU A 914 25.13 -30.35 12.33
N ARG A 915 24.75 -29.09 12.60
CA ARG A 915 25.34 -28.24 13.65
C ARG A 915 24.30 -28.02 14.74
N ILE A 916 24.54 -28.59 15.92
CA ILE A 916 23.57 -28.66 17.01
C ILE A 916 24.10 -27.85 18.20
N LYS A 917 23.25 -27.01 18.79
CA LYS A 917 23.53 -26.33 20.05
C LYS A 917 22.87 -27.10 21.18
N PHE A 918 23.67 -27.78 22.00
CA PHE A 918 23.23 -28.43 23.23
C PHE A 918 23.16 -27.40 24.37
N GLN A 919 22.24 -27.59 25.33
CA GLN A 919 21.91 -26.61 26.37
C GLN A 919 23.09 -26.13 27.23
N TRP A 920 24.11 -26.97 27.43
CA TRP A 920 25.22 -26.72 28.36
C TRP A 920 26.51 -26.18 27.71
N ARG A 921 26.45 -25.69 26.46
CA ARG A 921 27.59 -25.07 25.77
C ARG A 921 27.43 -23.55 25.60
N GLU A 922 28.43 -22.80 26.06
CA GLU A 922 28.64 -21.41 25.63
C GLU A 922 29.44 -21.37 24.31
N GLY A 923 28.81 -20.83 23.26
CA GLY A 923 29.50 -20.36 22.05
C GLY A 923 29.88 -21.38 20.95
N ARG A 924 30.02 -22.69 21.22
CA ARG A 924 30.44 -23.69 20.19
C ARG A 924 29.37 -24.73 19.85
N THR A 925 29.16 -25.05 18.57
CA THR A 925 28.20 -26.07 18.12
C THR A 925 28.80 -27.48 18.06
N TRP A 926 27.99 -28.50 18.28
CA TRP A 926 28.33 -29.90 18.08
C TRP A 926 28.05 -30.32 16.64
N LEU A 927 28.95 -31.11 16.03
CA LEU A 927 28.86 -31.53 14.64
C LEU A 927 28.42 -32.99 14.56
N GLY A 928 27.36 -33.26 13.80
CA GLY A 928 26.68 -34.55 13.79
C GLY A 928 26.40 -35.14 12.42
N ASP A 929 26.42 -36.48 12.36
CA ASP A 929 25.90 -37.25 11.23
C ASP A 929 24.38 -37.33 11.42
N PRO A 930 23.56 -37.01 10.40
CA PRO A 930 22.12 -37.20 10.50
C PRO A 930 21.67 -38.59 10.91
N ALA A 931 22.44 -39.63 10.56
CA ALA A 931 22.13 -41.00 10.95
C ALA A 931 22.23 -41.23 12.47
N ASP A 932 22.96 -40.36 13.18
CA ASP A 932 23.20 -40.44 14.62
C ASP A 932 22.21 -39.61 15.45
N ILE A 933 21.30 -38.89 14.80
CA ILE A 933 20.41 -37.92 15.43
C ILE A 933 18.95 -38.27 15.16
N VAL A 934 18.10 -38.09 16.17
CA VAL A 934 16.64 -38.27 16.07
C VAL A 934 15.91 -37.05 16.63
N LEU A 935 14.67 -36.81 16.16
CA LEU A 935 13.84 -35.73 16.68
C LEU A 935 13.40 -36.02 18.11
N ASP A 936 13.36 -34.99 18.95
CA ASP A 936 12.91 -35.08 20.33
C ASP A 936 11.40 -34.80 20.41
N GLU A 937 10.58 -35.86 20.33
CA GLU A 937 9.11 -35.79 20.31
C GLU A 937 8.47 -35.65 21.72
N THR A 938 9.18 -35.15 22.74
CA THR A 938 8.55 -34.96 24.06
C THR A 938 7.39 -33.96 23.97
N ILE A 939 6.18 -34.51 24.03
CA ILE A 939 4.89 -33.80 24.09
C ILE A 939 4.88 -32.92 25.34
N PRO A 940 4.56 -31.62 25.25
CA PRO A 940 4.39 -30.79 26.44
C PRO A 940 3.07 -31.17 27.10
N GLY A 941 3.14 -31.96 28.17
CA GLY A 941 1.98 -32.26 29.02
C GLY A 941 1.95 -33.68 29.58
N THR A 942 2.81 -33.96 30.57
CA THR A 942 2.47 -34.90 31.64
C THR A 942 3.34 -34.60 32.86
N THR A 943 2.89 -33.65 33.68
CA THR A 943 3.24 -33.65 35.10
C THR A 943 2.50 -34.81 35.74
N GLY A 944 3.16 -35.96 35.81
CA GLY A 944 2.74 -37.10 36.61
C GLY A 944 3.46 -37.07 37.94
N THR A 945 2.77 -36.66 38.99
CA THR A 945 3.06 -36.99 40.38
C THR A 945 3.22 -38.49 40.56
N LEU A 946 4.42 -38.94 40.91
CA LEU A 946 4.76 -39.63 42.17
C LEU A 946 6.28 -39.77 42.28
#